data_AF-A0A2C1KEK5-F1
#
_entry.id   AF-A0A2C1KEK5-F1
#
_cell.length_a   1.000
_cell.length_b   1.000
_cell.length_c   1.000
_cell.angle_alpha   90.00
_cell.angle_beta   90.00
_cell.angle_gamma   90.00
#
_symmetry.space_group_name_H-M   'P 1'
#
loop_
_entity.id
_entity.type
_entity.pdbx_description
1 polymer ?
#
loop_
_entity_poly.entity_id
_entity_poly.type
_entity_poly.pdbx_seq_one_letter_code
_entity_poly.pdbx_strand_id
1 'polypeptide(L)'
;MNEKPPYFGKKLSGGAYNSSGLIYQDISAIICFFEYINRGNTVKSLSIETINDFVIHQENTFISVQVKKKNLTISDLKKIFKESFLEPSNGLMIVGSNFNQELDQLIKLRDQYRNVIESDFDETFKQNIALEFHEKIFSLGLEQEKDIFINSEYKCFPEQTIDAILLATVWTWAENQQISININQFLNSLKVELQTLRSKRGHIGLNDIDRLIQVHSVQSVASKIIKEIYQNQVINSSQILSVLGDTQEAILKPLEDKLNFTDELIKKGEYKEALDIYKSLVTFYPKEEIFLQCAALNEMCKKFEEAVKYSNSVLSINSLNYAANFIKGTSLGALKRYTEAVQQLEYALTIKRTPELYYNLAHIFWLNNDNQNAINNYKLCLELNNSFSSAHLNISICYFENMDLEMSLYHVNQAILIEPNMYQAYARKGELYRFLGLYDDAIHYFEECLLRDKANYQALLGISLSFVEKGCLSEGIIHFKNFFYHYYDQFFNSNDTVGKKVGIIDIGKNGTSLTTIELAGENQLNIYVKETCLPVSIQKRNDFIFLGALELSDHTGSALYPAIGKVYENQQQFKSVLEQIKKSVDLFQFFDQQLYIDMDNNIDVNLTEREKYVLIEITFNNKYHITGITNEKSGGLESFLDNLEKCGQFRIHLECFESKEVFVIDGLKDINISLFTKEH
;
A
#
# COMPACT_ATOMS: atom_id res chain seq x y z
N MET A 1 27.80 -63.22 40.08
CA MET A 1 27.63 -63.18 38.62
C MET A 1 26.41 -64.01 38.26
N ASN A 2 25.32 -63.34 37.89
CA ASN A 2 24.22 -63.82 37.05
C ASN A 2 23.30 -62.61 36.88
N GLU A 3 23.71 -61.74 35.96
CA GLU A 3 22.95 -60.57 35.55
C GLU A 3 21.58 -61.03 35.02
N LYS A 4 20.50 -60.58 35.66
CA LYS A 4 19.17 -60.67 35.09
C LYS A 4 19.13 -59.78 33.85
N PRO A 5 18.63 -60.25 32.70
CA PRO A 5 18.61 -59.46 31.48
C PRO A 5 17.71 -58.22 31.67
N PRO A 6 18.02 -57.08 31.03
CA PRO A 6 17.18 -55.89 31.10
C PRO A 6 15.83 -56.24 30.48
N TYR A 7 14.79 -56.03 31.27
CA TYR A 7 13.43 -56.51 31.07
C TYR A 7 12.70 -55.89 29.84
N PHE A 8 13.38 -55.04 29.07
CA PHE A 8 12.99 -54.68 27.70
C PHE A 8 13.49 -55.76 26.73
N GLY A 9 12.92 -56.96 26.83
CA GLY A 9 13.19 -58.05 25.90
C GLY A 9 12.54 -57.79 24.54
N LYS A 10 13.27 -58.14 23.47
CA LYS A 10 12.99 -58.08 22.01
C LYS A 10 11.57 -58.47 21.51
N LYS A 11 10.63 -58.89 22.35
CA LYS A 11 9.39 -59.56 21.93
C LYS A 11 8.10 -58.73 22.04
N LEU A 12 8.07 -57.61 22.77
CA LEU A 12 6.80 -56.89 23.04
C LEU A 12 6.82 -55.38 22.75
N SER A 13 7.97 -54.77 22.41
CA SER A 13 7.99 -53.37 21.98
C SER A 13 7.60 -53.25 20.50
N GLY A 14 6.31 -53.06 20.24
CA GLY A 14 5.72 -52.93 18.90
C GLY A 14 6.00 -51.60 18.18
N GLY A 15 6.95 -50.78 18.65
CA GLY A 15 7.47 -49.60 17.97
C GLY A 15 8.98 -49.73 17.82
N ALA A 16 9.45 -50.10 16.64
CA ALA A 16 10.84 -50.41 16.38
C ALA A 16 11.83 -49.30 16.81
N TYR A 17 12.73 -49.62 17.74
CA TYR A 17 14.16 -49.32 17.82
C TYR A 17 14.73 -47.93 17.41
N ASN A 18 13.90 -46.90 17.24
CA ASN A 18 14.34 -45.56 16.90
C ASN A 18 13.61 -44.54 17.77
N SER A 19 14.28 -43.45 18.15
CA SER A 19 13.72 -42.38 19.01
C SER A 19 12.36 -41.89 18.51
N SER A 20 12.15 -41.92 17.19
CA SER A 20 10.92 -41.49 16.53
C SER A 20 9.69 -42.37 16.80
N GLY A 21 9.85 -43.66 17.11
CA GLY A 21 8.74 -44.56 17.47
C GLY A 21 8.24 -44.30 18.89
N LEU A 22 9.19 -44.09 19.80
CA LEU A 22 8.91 -43.74 21.20
C LEU A 22 8.32 -42.33 21.34
N ILE A 23 8.77 -41.37 20.54
CA ILE A 23 8.17 -40.02 20.50
C ILE A 23 6.71 -40.09 20.04
N TYR A 24 6.42 -40.88 19.01
CA TYR A 24 5.05 -41.07 18.53
C TYR A 24 4.14 -41.69 19.60
N GLN A 25 4.65 -42.66 20.36
CA GLN A 25 3.95 -43.25 21.51
C GLN A 25 3.66 -42.22 22.60
N ASP A 26 4.64 -41.37 22.97
CA ASP A 26 4.44 -40.32 23.99
C ASP A 26 3.38 -39.31 23.55
N ILE A 27 3.45 -38.86 22.30
CA ILE A 27 2.47 -37.91 21.76
C ILE A 27 1.06 -38.53 21.75
N SER A 28 0.95 -39.79 21.33
CA SER A 28 -0.32 -40.54 21.36
C SER A 28 -0.87 -40.67 22.79
N ALA A 29 0.02 -40.90 23.77
CA ALA A 29 -0.35 -40.98 25.18
C ALA A 29 -0.92 -39.67 25.71
N ILE A 30 -0.28 -38.54 25.38
CA ILE A 30 -0.77 -37.21 25.76
C ILE A 30 -2.12 -36.93 25.11
N ILE A 31 -2.27 -37.19 23.80
CA ILE A 31 -3.54 -36.97 23.08
C ILE A 31 -4.66 -37.76 23.75
N CYS A 32 -4.49 -39.08 23.91
CA CYS A 32 -5.55 -39.92 24.49
C CYS A 32 -5.88 -39.49 25.92
N PHE A 33 -4.88 -39.14 26.73
CA PHE A 33 -5.10 -38.67 28.10
C PHE A 33 -5.97 -37.40 28.13
N PHE A 34 -5.63 -36.37 27.34
CA PHE A 34 -6.40 -35.12 27.30
C PHE A 34 -7.76 -35.24 26.60
N GLU A 35 -7.89 -36.09 25.57
CA GLU A 35 -9.20 -36.41 24.98
C GLU A 35 -10.17 -36.96 26.03
N TYR A 36 -9.68 -37.83 26.92
CA TYR A 36 -10.50 -38.40 27.98
C TYR A 36 -10.87 -37.39 29.05
N ILE A 37 -9.93 -36.52 29.45
CA ILE A 37 -10.23 -35.41 30.37
C ILE A 37 -11.29 -34.49 29.75
N ASN A 38 -11.18 -34.19 28.45
CA ASN A 38 -12.13 -33.32 27.74
C ASN A 38 -13.56 -33.87 27.65
N ARG A 39 -13.71 -35.20 27.60
CA ARG A 39 -15.03 -35.84 27.56
C ARG A 39 -15.73 -35.86 28.93
N GLY A 40 -15.12 -35.30 29.97
CA GLY A 40 -15.65 -35.33 31.33
C GLY A 40 -15.48 -36.68 32.02
N ASN A 41 -14.63 -37.56 31.50
CA ASN A 41 -14.33 -38.84 32.15
C ASN A 41 -13.50 -38.60 33.42
N THR A 42 -13.75 -39.38 34.47
CA THR A 42 -13.02 -39.31 35.76
C THR A 42 -11.62 -39.92 35.65
N VAL A 43 -10.74 -39.30 34.85
CA VAL A 43 -9.34 -39.72 34.66
C VAL A 43 -8.52 -39.34 35.90
N LYS A 44 -7.75 -40.29 36.43
CA LYS A 44 -6.86 -40.09 37.59
C LYS A 44 -5.41 -39.87 37.17
N SER A 45 -4.90 -40.70 36.26
CA SER A 45 -3.50 -40.68 35.84
C SER A 45 -3.25 -41.40 34.52
N LEU A 46 -2.08 -41.14 33.93
CA LEU A 46 -1.50 -41.84 32.78
C LEU A 46 -0.23 -42.57 33.23
N SER A 47 -0.17 -43.89 33.04
CA SER A 47 0.95 -44.74 33.43
C SER A 47 1.65 -45.37 32.23
N ILE A 48 2.98 -45.47 32.26
CA ILE A 48 3.77 -46.14 31.23
C ILE A 48 4.19 -47.53 31.74
N GLU A 49 3.74 -48.61 31.08
CA GLU A 49 3.89 -49.99 31.55
C GLU A 49 4.71 -50.89 30.61
N THR A 50 4.93 -52.15 31.02
CA THR A 50 5.73 -53.13 30.25
C THR A 50 4.92 -54.08 29.37
N ILE A 51 3.65 -54.31 29.70
CA ILE A 51 2.75 -55.20 28.94
C ILE A 51 1.95 -54.39 27.91
N ASN A 52 1.55 -53.17 28.30
CA ASN A 52 0.89 -52.20 27.43
C ASN A 52 1.82 -51.01 27.16
N ASP A 53 1.59 -50.30 26.04
CA ASP A 53 2.39 -49.13 25.70
C ASP A 53 2.14 -47.98 26.69
N PHE A 54 0.89 -47.80 27.14
CA PHE A 54 0.51 -47.01 28.32
C PHE A 54 -0.90 -47.38 28.79
N VAL A 55 -1.27 -46.90 29.98
CA VAL A 55 -2.57 -47.13 30.61
C VAL A 55 -3.17 -45.81 31.09
N ILE A 56 -4.44 -45.58 30.78
CA ILE A 56 -5.21 -44.45 31.33
C ILE A 56 -6.02 -44.98 32.51
N HIS A 57 -5.75 -44.48 33.72
CA HIS A 57 -6.47 -44.85 34.92
C HIS A 57 -7.71 -43.97 35.10
N GLN A 58 -8.85 -44.61 35.30
CA GLN A 58 -10.12 -43.96 35.65
C GLN A 58 -10.50 -44.33 37.09
N GLU A 59 -11.60 -43.78 37.62
CA GLU A 59 -11.96 -43.94 39.04
C GLU A 59 -12.04 -45.40 39.51
N ASN A 60 -12.63 -46.27 38.69
CA ASN A 60 -12.91 -47.68 39.01
C ASN A 60 -12.45 -48.66 37.91
N THR A 61 -11.84 -48.18 36.83
CA THR A 61 -11.45 -48.95 35.64
C THR A 61 -10.13 -48.43 35.07
N PHE A 62 -9.52 -49.18 34.16
CA PHE A 62 -8.41 -48.68 33.36
C PHE A 62 -8.56 -49.02 31.89
N ILE A 63 -7.91 -48.22 31.04
CA ILE A 63 -7.88 -48.43 29.59
C ILE A 63 -6.45 -48.74 29.18
N SER A 64 -6.24 -49.99 28.78
CA SER A 64 -4.98 -50.46 28.23
C SER A 64 -4.82 -49.95 26.81
N VAL A 65 -3.70 -49.31 26.50
CA VAL A 65 -3.47 -48.74 25.17
C VAL A 65 -2.28 -49.39 24.47
N GLN A 66 -2.50 -49.77 23.21
CA GLN A 66 -1.52 -50.38 22.32
C GLN A 66 -1.29 -49.46 21.11
N VAL A 67 -0.11 -48.85 21.05
CA VAL A 67 0.31 -47.92 19.99
C VAL A 67 1.25 -48.62 19.03
N LYS A 68 0.99 -48.47 17.72
CA LYS A 68 1.86 -48.99 16.67
C LYS A 68 2.08 -47.89 15.63
N LYS A 69 3.32 -47.40 15.54
CA LYS A 69 3.75 -46.44 14.50
C LYS A 69 3.95 -47.16 13.16
N LYS A 70 2.84 -47.60 12.57
CA LYS A 70 2.77 -48.24 11.25
C LYS A 70 1.33 -48.25 10.73
N ASN A 71 1.19 -48.62 9.47
CA ASN A 71 -0.10 -48.97 8.88
C ASN A 71 -0.59 -50.33 9.42
N LEU A 72 -1.64 -50.34 10.25
CA LEU A 72 -2.16 -51.54 10.90
C LEU A 72 -3.05 -52.37 9.96
N THR A 73 -2.96 -53.69 10.13
CA THR A 73 -3.75 -54.69 9.41
C THR A 73 -4.56 -55.55 10.39
N ILE A 74 -5.50 -56.34 9.87
CA ILE A 74 -6.26 -57.32 10.68
C ILE A 74 -5.34 -58.36 11.34
N SER A 75 -4.25 -58.76 10.67
CA SER A 75 -3.26 -59.68 11.25
C SER A 75 -2.57 -59.08 12.46
N ASP A 76 -2.25 -57.78 12.40
CA ASP A 76 -1.68 -57.05 13.54
C ASP A 76 -2.66 -56.97 14.70
N LEU A 77 -3.95 -56.75 14.43
CA LEU A 77 -4.99 -56.77 15.47
C LEU A 77 -5.08 -58.12 16.19
N LYS A 78 -5.11 -59.23 15.46
CA LYS A 78 -5.12 -60.58 16.06
C LYS A 78 -3.94 -60.79 16.98
N LYS A 79 -2.77 -60.31 16.57
CA LYS A 79 -1.56 -60.39 17.40
C LYS A 79 -1.71 -59.55 18.67
N ILE A 80 -2.20 -58.32 18.54
CA ILE A 80 -2.44 -57.43 19.69
C ILE A 80 -3.43 -58.07 20.67
N PHE A 81 -4.54 -58.64 20.20
CA PHE A 81 -5.52 -59.28 21.08
C PHE A 81 -4.98 -60.50 21.84
N LYS A 82 -4.12 -61.30 21.20
CA LYS A 82 -3.48 -62.45 21.85
C LYS A 82 -2.43 -62.04 22.88
N GLU A 83 -1.79 -60.89 22.67
CA GLU A 83 -0.72 -60.38 23.53
C GLU A 83 -1.22 -59.43 24.63
N SER A 84 -2.41 -58.86 24.48
CA SER A 84 -3.00 -57.92 25.44
C SER A 84 -3.70 -58.66 26.58
N PHE A 85 -3.31 -58.38 27.83
CA PHE A 85 -4.00 -58.90 29.01
C PHE A 85 -5.25 -58.04 29.28
N LEU A 86 -6.44 -58.65 29.25
CA LEU A 86 -7.71 -57.96 29.43
C LEU A 86 -8.44 -58.52 30.65
N GLU A 87 -8.56 -57.70 31.69
CA GLU A 87 -9.51 -57.96 32.77
C GLU A 87 -10.92 -57.49 32.33
N PRO A 88 -12.00 -58.15 32.77
CA PRO A 88 -13.35 -57.93 32.22
C PRO A 88 -13.91 -56.52 32.39
N SER A 89 -13.41 -55.75 33.36
CA SER A 89 -13.85 -54.37 33.65
C SER A 89 -13.03 -53.29 32.94
N ASN A 90 -12.04 -53.66 32.12
CA ASN A 90 -11.05 -52.74 31.58
C ASN A 90 -11.12 -52.63 30.05
N GLY A 91 -11.00 -51.40 29.56
CA GLY A 91 -11.07 -51.10 28.13
C GLY A 91 -9.75 -51.37 27.41
N LEU A 92 -9.83 -51.67 26.12
CA LEU A 92 -8.66 -51.76 25.22
C LEU A 92 -8.76 -50.66 24.18
N MET A 93 -7.66 -49.94 23.96
CA MET A 93 -7.53 -48.95 22.90
C MET A 93 -6.36 -49.30 22.01
N ILE A 94 -6.57 -49.22 20.70
CA ILE A 94 -5.55 -49.50 19.70
C ILE A 94 -5.32 -48.25 18.86
N VAL A 95 -4.07 -47.79 18.84
CA VAL A 95 -3.65 -46.57 18.16
C VAL A 95 -2.70 -46.93 17.02
N GLY A 96 -3.04 -46.56 15.78
CA GLY A 96 -2.19 -46.72 14.61
C GLY A 96 -1.84 -45.38 13.97
N SER A 97 -0.74 -45.32 13.21
CA SER A 97 -0.46 -44.14 12.37
C SER A 97 -1.22 -44.15 11.06
N ASN A 98 -1.66 -45.33 10.63
CA ASN A 98 -2.66 -45.50 9.58
C ASN A 98 -3.37 -46.86 9.78
N PHE A 99 -4.55 -47.03 9.19
CA PHE A 99 -5.21 -48.32 9.05
C PHE A 99 -5.31 -48.68 7.57
N ASN A 100 -5.05 -49.94 7.22
CA ASN A 100 -5.27 -50.36 5.84
C ASN A 100 -6.77 -50.35 5.52
N GLN A 101 -7.10 -50.28 4.23
CA GLN A 101 -8.48 -50.14 3.78
C GLN A 101 -9.41 -51.23 4.33
N GLU A 102 -8.92 -52.47 4.43
CA GLU A 102 -9.69 -53.60 4.94
C GLU A 102 -10.02 -53.45 6.44
N LEU A 103 -9.05 -53.01 7.24
CA LEU A 103 -9.25 -52.75 8.67
C LEU A 103 -10.16 -51.54 8.90
N ASP A 104 -9.98 -50.47 8.15
CA ASP A 104 -10.82 -49.26 8.25
C ASP A 104 -12.30 -49.55 7.94
N GLN A 105 -12.56 -50.36 6.91
CA GLN A 105 -13.90 -50.84 6.58
C GLN A 105 -14.50 -51.70 7.70
N LEU A 106 -13.71 -52.59 8.30
CA LEU A 106 -14.16 -53.43 9.40
C LEU A 106 -14.51 -52.62 10.66
N ILE A 107 -13.69 -51.61 11.00
CA ILE A 107 -13.92 -50.70 12.13
C ILE A 107 -15.23 -49.92 11.92
N LYS A 108 -15.46 -49.40 10.70
CA LYS A 108 -16.72 -48.71 10.33
C LYS A 108 -17.95 -49.61 10.45
N LEU A 109 -17.85 -50.85 9.96
CA LEU A 109 -18.93 -51.83 10.07
C LEU A 109 -19.22 -52.16 11.55
N ARG A 110 -18.18 -52.24 12.38
CA ARG A 110 -18.30 -52.42 13.83
C ARG A 110 -18.96 -51.23 14.53
N ASP A 111 -18.62 -50.00 14.17
CA ASP A 111 -19.26 -48.80 14.74
C ASP A 111 -20.74 -48.73 14.34
N GLN A 112 -21.06 -49.06 13.09
CA GLN A 112 -22.45 -49.18 12.63
C GLN A 112 -23.21 -50.25 13.41
N TYR A 113 -22.62 -51.43 13.61
CA TYR A 113 -23.18 -52.51 14.42
C TYR A 113 -23.49 -52.05 15.85
N ARG A 114 -22.52 -51.41 16.54
CA ARG A 114 -22.71 -50.90 17.91
C ARG A 114 -23.84 -49.89 18.00
N ASN A 115 -23.81 -48.88 17.14
CA ASN A 115 -24.80 -47.81 17.14
C ASN A 115 -26.21 -48.32 16.83
N VAL A 116 -26.35 -49.25 15.89
CA VAL A 116 -27.66 -49.80 15.50
C VAL A 116 -28.26 -50.67 16.60
N ILE A 117 -27.44 -51.48 17.28
CA ILE A 117 -27.95 -52.35 18.36
C ILE A 117 -28.46 -51.55 19.55
N GLU A 118 -27.79 -50.45 19.88
CA GLU A 118 -28.15 -49.57 21.00
C GLU A 118 -29.30 -48.58 20.66
N SER A 119 -29.73 -48.51 19.40
CA SER A 119 -30.76 -47.56 18.94
C SER A 119 -32.19 -48.11 19.00
N ASP A 120 -33.18 -47.25 18.75
CA ASP A 120 -34.59 -47.61 18.65
C ASP A 120 -35.01 -48.13 17.25
N PHE A 121 -34.07 -48.55 16.39
CA PHE A 121 -34.41 -49.10 15.07
C PHE A 121 -35.21 -50.41 15.15
N ASP A 122 -35.94 -50.71 14.09
CA ASP A 122 -36.71 -51.95 13.93
C ASP A 122 -35.85 -53.21 14.11
N GLU A 123 -36.42 -54.24 14.75
CA GLU A 123 -35.72 -55.50 15.06
C GLU A 123 -35.22 -56.23 13.81
N THR A 124 -35.95 -56.15 12.69
CA THR A 124 -35.53 -56.75 11.41
C THR A 124 -34.29 -56.04 10.87
N PHE A 125 -34.24 -54.71 11.00
CA PHE A 125 -33.09 -53.91 10.59
C PHE A 125 -31.86 -54.22 11.46
N LYS A 126 -32.05 -54.32 12.79
CA LYS A 126 -30.99 -54.72 13.72
C LYS A 126 -30.45 -56.11 13.41
N GLN A 127 -31.32 -57.08 13.13
CA GLN A 127 -30.93 -58.44 12.77
C GLN A 127 -30.10 -58.48 11.48
N ASN A 128 -30.47 -57.70 10.46
CA ASN A 128 -29.73 -57.63 9.21
C ASN A 128 -28.29 -57.09 9.40
N ILE A 129 -28.15 -55.99 10.14
CA ILE A 129 -26.82 -55.41 10.44
C ILE A 129 -26.00 -56.36 11.32
N ALA A 130 -26.62 -57.04 12.28
CA ALA A 130 -25.95 -58.02 13.12
C ALA A 130 -25.45 -59.23 12.32
N LEU A 131 -26.25 -59.71 11.36
CA LEU A 131 -25.87 -60.81 10.48
C LEU A 131 -24.70 -60.42 9.57
N GLU A 132 -24.76 -59.27 8.91
CA GLU A 132 -23.67 -58.75 8.05
C GLU A 132 -22.36 -58.63 8.84
N PHE A 133 -22.41 -58.07 10.04
CA PHE A 133 -21.24 -57.94 10.90
C PHE A 133 -20.68 -59.30 11.35
N HIS A 134 -21.53 -60.23 11.76
CA HIS A 134 -21.09 -61.56 12.20
C HIS A 134 -20.52 -62.40 11.06
N GLU A 135 -21.10 -62.35 9.86
CA GLU A 135 -20.53 -62.98 8.67
C GLU A 135 -19.15 -62.41 8.34
N LYS A 136 -18.99 -61.08 8.44
CA LYS A 136 -17.70 -60.44 8.19
C LYS A 136 -16.65 -60.86 9.22
N ILE A 137 -16.99 -60.88 10.51
CA ILE A 137 -16.10 -61.35 11.59
C ILE A 137 -15.69 -62.82 11.38
N PHE A 138 -16.63 -63.68 11.00
CA PHE A 138 -16.37 -65.09 10.70
C PHE A 138 -15.44 -65.25 9.49
N SER A 139 -15.70 -64.53 8.40
CA SER A 139 -14.86 -64.57 7.19
C SER A 139 -13.40 -64.18 7.44
N LEU A 140 -13.18 -63.34 8.45
CA LEU A 140 -11.86 -62.86 8.85
C LEU A 140 -11.22 -63.71 9.95
N GLY A 141 -11.90 -64.74 10.47
CA GLY A 141 -11.43 -65.62 11.53
C GLY A 141 -11.15 -64.89 12.84
N LEU A 142 -12.02 -63.96 13.23
CA LEU A 142 -11.96 -63.13 14.44
C LEU A 142 -13.00 -63.57 15.49
N GLU A 143 -13.53 -64.79 15.40
CA GLU A 143 -14.66 -65.22 16.25
C GLU A 143 -14.29 -65.26 17.73
N GLN A 144 -13.05 -65.67 18.05
CA GLN A 144 -12.56 -65.77 19.43
C GLN A 144 -12.31 -64.40 20.05
N GLU A 145 -11.93 -63.41 19.24
CA GLU A 145 -11.63 -62.04 19.68
C GLU A 145 -12.78 -61.06 19.43
N LYS A 146 -13.95 -61.55 18.97
CA LYS A 146 -15.11 -60.74 18.57
C LYS A 146 -15.52 -59.74 19.65
N ASP A 147 -15.72 -60.20 20.88
CA ASP A 147 -16.19 -59.35 21.97
C ASP A 147 -15.16 -58.29 22.34
N ILE A 148 -13.87 -58.64 22.27
CA ILE A 148 -12.77 -57.70 22.48
C ILE A 148 -12.77 -56.65 21.37
N PHE A 149 -12.91 -57.05 20.10
CA PHE A 149 -12.94 -56.15 18.96
C PHE A 149 -14.12 -55.16 19.00
N ILE A 150 -15.31 -55.64 19.37
CA ILE A 150 -16.50 -54.79 19.53
C ILE A 150 -16.27 -53.73 20.61
N ASN A 151 -15.75 -54.15 21.76
CA ASN A 151 -15.61 -53.30 22.95
C ASN A 151 -14.35 -52.43 22.96
N SER A 152 -13.43 -52.63 22.01
CA SER A 152 -12.20 -51.84 21.90
C SER A 152 -12.44 -50.47 21.24
N GLU A 153 -11.59 -49.51 21.56
CA GLU A 153 -11.49 -48.23 20.85
C GLU A 153 -10.36 -48.25 19.82
N TYR A 154 -10.58 -47.61 18.67
CA TYR A 154 -9.61 -47.51 17.59
C TYR A 154 -9.35 -46.05 17.26
N LYS A 155 -8.07 -45.67 17.26
CA LYS A 155 -7.63 -44.30 16.98
C LYS A 155 -6.55 -44.30 15.90
N CYS A 156 -6.73 -43.43 14.91
CA CYS A 156 -5.75 -43.22 13.84
C CYS A 156 -5.16 -41.82 13.99
N PHE A 157 -3.85 -41.75 14.22
CA PHE A 157 -3.11 -40.48 14.33
C PHE A 157 -2.03 -40.41 13.25
N PRO A 158 -2.31 -39.81 12.08
CA PRO A 158 -1.33 -39.73 11.00
C PRO A 158 -0.04 -39.03 11.43
N GLU A 159 1.12 -39.59 11.06
CA GLU A 159 2.41 -39.08 11.54
C GLU A 159 2.67 -37.63 11.13
N GLN A 160 2.17 -37.22 9.97
CA GLN A 160 2.37 -35.86 9.45
C GLN A 160 1.55 -34.81 10.22
N THR A 161 0.48 -35.22 10.90
CA THR A 161 -0.46 -34.29 11.56
C THR A 161 -0.55 -34.49 13.07
N ILE A 162 0.14 -35.49 13.64
CA ILE A 162 0.00 -35.84 15.05
C ILE A 162 0.38 -34.71 16.02
N ASP A 163 1.38 -33.87 15.70
CA ASP A 163 1.71 -32.70 16.53
C ASP A 163 0.61 -31.62 16.51
N ALA A 164 -0.10 -31.46 15.38
CA ALA A 164 -1.23 -30.56 15.29
C ALA A 164 -2.44 -31.09 16.08
N ILE A 165 -2.69 -32.40 16.02
CA ILE A 165 -3.73 -33.08 16.82
C ILE A 165 -3.43 -32.92 18.31
N LEU A 166 -2.17 -33.11 18.72
CA LEU A 166 -1.71 -32.87 20.09
C LEU A 166 -1.99 -31.45 20.55
N LEU A 167 -1.57 -30.46 19.76
CA LEU A 167 -1.76 -29.06 20.10
C LEU A 167 -3.25 -28.73 20.27
N ALA A 168 -4.09 -29.12 19.30
CA ALA A 168 -5.52 -28.88 19.33
C ALA A 168 -6.22 -29.55 20.53
N THR A 169 -5.82 -30.78 20.88
CA THR A 169 -6.41 -31.54 21.98
C THR A 169 -6.13 -30.89 23.34
N VAL A 170 -4.86 -30.50 23.57
CA VAL A 170 -4.47 -29.84 24.83
C VAL A 170 -4.99 -28.41 24.90
N TRP A 171 -5.08 -27.72 23.76
CA TRP A 171 -5.70 -26.40 23.67
C TRP A 171 -7.18 -26.45 24.06
N THR A 172 -7.94 -27.38 23.48
CA THR A 172 -9.36 -27.59 23.78
C THR A 172 -9.57 -27.87 25.27
N TRP A 173 -8.66 -28.63 25.88
CA TRP A 173 -8.69 -28.87 27.32
C TRP A 173 -8.45 -27.61 28.15
N ALA A 174 -7.40 -26.85 27.82
CA ALA A 174 -7.09 -25.62 28.53
C ALA A 174 -8.26 -24.62 28.43
N GLU A 175 -8.91 -24.52 27.28
CA GLU A 175 -10.10 -23.68 27.09
C GLU A 175 -11.28 -24.16 27.93
N ASN A 176 -11.61 -25.46 27.89
CA ASN A 176 -12.71 -26.04 28.67
C ASN A 176 -12.53 -25.82 30.18
N GLN A 177 -11.30 -25.89 30.66
CA GLN A 177 -10.97 -25.67 32.07
C GLN A 177 -10.69 -24.20 32.41
N GLN A 178 -10.77 -23.30 31.43
CA GLN A 178 -10.44 -21.87 31.58
C GLN A 178 -9.02 -21.62 32.13
N ILE A 179 -8.08 -22.50 31.76
CA ILE A 179 -6.68 -22.48 32.19
C ILE A 179 -5.87 -21.67 31.19
N SER A 180 -5.12 -20.67 31.66
CA SER A 180 -4.22 -19.88 30.83
C SER A 180 -2.78 -20.36 31.00
N ILE A 181 -2.24 -21.03 29.98
CA ILE A 181 -0.89 -21.60 29.96
C ILE A 181 -0.18 -21.35 28.62
N ASN A 182 1.16 -21.28 28.64
CA ASN A 182 1.94 -21.34 27.41
C ASN A 182 1.97 -22.79 26.92
N ILE A 183 1.03 -23.14 26.03
CA ILE A 183 0.81 -24.52 25.61
C ILE A 183 2.07 -25.16 25.01
N ASN A 184 2.89 -24.43 24.25
CA ASN A 184 4.11 -24.98 23.67
C ASN A 184 5.16 -25.33 24.75
N GLN A 185 5.37 -24.44 25.73
CA GLN A 185 6.31 -24.72 26.83
C GLN A 185 5.77 -25.81 27.77
N PHE A 186 4.48 -25.78 28.06
CA PHE A 186 3.79 -26.81 28.83
C PHE A 186 3.93 -28.19 28.19
N LEU A 187 3.64 -28.31 26.89
CA LEU A 187 3.78 -29.56 26.14
C LEU A 187 5.22 -30.06 26.10
N ASN A 188 6.20 -29.15 25.98
CA ASN A 188 7.61 -29.52 26.00
C ASN A 188 8.02 -30.11 27.35
N SER A 189 7.64 -29.46 28.46
CA SER A 189 7.91 -29.97 29.81
C SER A 189 7.20 -31.31 30.07
N LEU A 190 5.94 -31.43 29.63
CA LEU A 190 5.18 -32.67 29.75
C LEU A 190 5.81 -33.83 28.97
N LYS A 191 6.28 -33.57 27.74
CA LYS A 191 7.01 -34.56 26.92
C LYS A 191 8.29 -35.02 27.63
N VAL A 192 9.04 -34.10 28.25
CA VAL A 192 10.26 -34.42 29.02
C VAL A 192 9.94 -35.25 30.27
N GLU A 193 8.83 -34.94 30.95
CA GLU A 193 8.38 -35.68 32.12
C GLU A 193 7.98 -37.11 31.75
N LEU A 194 7.22 -37.31 30.67
CA LEU A 194 6.87 -38.65 30.17
C LEU A 194 8.10 -39.46 29.75
N GLN A 195 9.08 -38.84 29.08
CA GLN A 195 10.35 -39.50 28.77
C GLN A 195 11.08 -39.98 30.04
N THR A 196 11.04 -39.19 31.10
CA THR A 196 11.63 -39.55 32.40
C THR A 196 10.87 -40.69 33.07
N LEU A 197 9.53 -40.62 33.08
CA LEU A 197 8.67 -41.65 33.67
C LEU A 197 8.81 -43.00 32.96
N ARG A 198 9.02 -43.00 31.65
CA ARG A 198 9.29 -44.22 30.86
C ARG A 198 10.50 -44.99 31.40
N SER A 199 11.57 -44.30 31.78
CA SER A 199 12.77 -44.95 32.33
C SER A 199 12.54 -45.59 33.70
N LYS A 200 11.53 -45.11 34.45
CA LYS A 200 11.23 -45.51 35.83
C LYS A 200 9.94 -46.32 35.96
N ARG A 201 9.17 -46.52 34.88
CA ARG A 201 7.81 -47.08 34.89
C ARG A 201 6.88 -46.31 35.83
N GLY A 202 6.92 -44.99 35.69
CA GLY A 202 6.13 -44.08 36.51
C GLY A 202 4.77 -43.74 35.90
N HIS A 203 4.04 -42.90 36.61
CA HIS A 203 2.75 -42.35 36.18
C HIS A 203 2.75 -40.83 36.37
N ILE A 204 1.86 -40.15 35.62
CA ILE A 204 1.58 -38.72 35.78
C ILE A 204 0.10 -38.54 36.12
N GLY A 205 -0.19 -37.86 37.22
CA GLY A 205 -1.55 -37.58 37.68
C GLY A 205 -2.00 -36.15 37.37
N LEU A 206 -3.27 -35.84 37.65
CA LEU A 206 -3.79 -34.47 37.51
C LEU A 206 -3.01 -33.46 38.37
N ASN A 207 -2.54 -33.84 39.56
CA ASN A 207 -1.71 -32.95 40.39
C ASN A 207 -0.37 -32.58 39.73
N ASP A 208 0.23 -33.49 38.96
CA ASP A 208 1.46 -33.20 38.22
C ASP A 208 1.17 -32.27 37.04
N ILE A 209 0.01 -32.45 36.40
CA ILE A 209 -0.51 -31.52 35.38
C ILE A 209 -0.74 -30.14 36.00
N ASP A 210 -1.35 -30.04 37.18
CA ASP A 210 -1.54 -28.78 37.90
C ASP A 210 -0.22 -28.11 38.27
N ARG A 211 0.78 -28.90 38.68
CA ARG A 211 2.14 -28.39 38.91
C ARG A 211 2.74 -27.82 37.63
N LEU A 212 2.64 -28.53 36.51
CA LEU A 212 3.11 -28.05 35.21
C LEU A 212 2.33 -26.82 34.74
N ILE A 213 1.01 -26.78 34.99
CA ILE A 213 0.18 -25.60 34.76
C ILE A 213 0.72 -24.43 35.56
N GLN A 214 1.01 -24.57 36.85
CA GLN A 214 1.53 -23.47 37.67
C GLN A 214 2.87 -22.94 37.12
N VAL A 215 3.77 -23.85 36.74
CA VAL A 215 5.09 -23.50 36.17
C VAL A 215 4.96 -22.77 34.83
N HIS A 216 3.96 -23.13 34.02
CA HIS A 216 3.72 -22.55 32.69
C HIS A 216 2.50 -21.63 32.65
N SER A 217 2.01 -21.23 33.82
CA SER A 217 0.81 -20.41 33.96
C SER A 217 1.11 -19.04 33.41
N VAL A 218 0.23 -18.58 32.54
CA VAL A 218 0.32 -17.23 32.02
C VAL A 218 -0.66 -16.42 32.85
N GLN A 219 -0.16 -15.59 33.78
CA GLN A 219 -0.97 -14.46 34.25
C GLN A 219 -1.16 -13.53 33.06
N SER A 220 -2.23 -13.75 32.29
CA SER A 220 -2.41 -13.10 31.00
C SER A 220 -3.71 -12.31 30.99
N VAL A 221 -3.55 -11.00 31.03
CA VAL A 221 -4.51 -9.96 30.64
C VAL A 221 -5.09 -10.23 29.23
N ALA A 222 -4.38 -11.01 28.40
CA ALA A 222 -4.73 -11.30 27.01
C ALA A 222 -6.04 -12.09 26.83
N SER A 223 -6.43 -12.96 27.75
CA SER A 223 -7.66 -13.76 27.62
C SER A 223 -8.95 -12.96 27.90
N LYS A 224 -8.88 -11.91 28.75
CA LYS A 224 -10.00 -10.95 28.94
C LYS A 224 -10.13 -9.99 27.75
N ILE A 225 -8.99 -9.50 27.24
CA ILE A 225 -8.91 -8.68 26.03
C ILE A 225 -9.56 -9.40 24.83
N ILE A 226 -9.25 -10.68 24.63
CA ILE A 226 -9.83 -11.49 23.55
C ILE A 226 -11.36 -11.59 23.68
N LYS A 227 -11.89 -11.69 24.91
CA LYS A 227 -13.33 -11.83 25.15
C LYS A 227 -14.13 -10.55 24.88
N GLU A 228 -13.57 -9.37 25.15
CA GLU A 228 -14.21 -8.07 24.87
C GLU A 228 -14.02 -7.60 23.41
N ILE A 229 -12.87 -7.91 22.78
CA ILE A 229 -12.64 -7.71 21.34
C ILE A 229 -13.69 -8.45 20.52
N TYR A 230 -13.99 -9.69 20.93
CA TYR A 230 -14.95 -10.53 20.23
C TYR A 230 -16.40 -10.02 20.35
N GLN A 231 -16.71 -9.19 21.34
CA GLN A 231 -18.07 -8.71 21.61
C GLN A 231 -18.44 -7.42 20.88
N ASN A 232 -17.51 -6.50 20.62
CA ASN A 232 -17.88 -5.11 20.25
C ASN A 232 -17.43 -4.62 18.86
N GLN A 233 -16.80 -5.47 18.04
CA GLN A 233 -16.51 -5.31 16.60
C GLN A 233 -15.86 -4.00 16.07
N VAL A 234 -15.58 -2.98 16.87
CA VAL A 234 -14.66 -1.88 16.56
C VAL A 234 -14.08 -1.39 17.88
N ILE A 235 -12.75 -1.24 18.01
CA ILE A 235 -12.16 -0.61 19.19
C ILE A 235 -11.38 0.64 18.81
N ASN A 236 -11.67 1.74 19.52
CA ASN A 236 -10.89 2.98 19.55
C ASN A 236 -10.00 3.00 20.81
N SER A 237 -8.84 3.67 20.73
CA SER A 237 -7.73 3.63 21.70
C SER A 237 -8.12 3.99 23.14
N SER A 238 -9.16 4.80 23.35
CA SER A 238 -9.65 5.20 24.68
C SER A 238 -10.34 4.08 25.47
N GLN A 239 -10.87 3.04 24.83
CA GLN A 239 -11.58 1.95 25.52
C GLN A 239 -10.63 0.83 25.98
N ILE A 240 -9.52 0.64 25.25
CA ILE A 240 -8.41 -0.24 25.63
C ILE A 240 -7.82 0.20 26.98
N LEU A 241 -7.79 1.52 27.23
CA LEU A 241 -7.17 2.14 28.40
C LEU A 241 -7.99 2.02 29.71
N SER A 242 -9.29 1.74 29.64
CA SER A 242 -10.16 1.74 30.83
C SER A 242 -10.23 0.41 31.61
N VAL A 243 -9.84 -0.70 30.97
CA VAL A 243 -9.92 -2.07 31.53
C VAL A 243 -8.67 -2.43 32.37
N LEU A 244 -7.79 -1.46 32.49
CA LEU A 244 -6.38 -1.65 32.63
C LEU A 244 -5.95 -0.90 33.91
N GLY A 245 -6.05 -1.58 35.06
CA GLY A 245 -5.63 -1.10 36.38
C GLY A 245 -4.42 -1.85 36.95
N ASP A 246 -3.71 -1.18 37.86
CA ASP A 246 -2.26 -1.23 38.13
C ASP A 246 -1.57 -2.59 38.40
N THR A 247 -0.33 -2.83 37.96
CA THR A 247 0.65 -1.87 37.40
C THR A 247 0.95 -2.15 35.92
N GLN A 248 -0.05 -1.82 35.11
CA GLN A 248 -0.03 -1.47 33.70
C GLN A 248 1.23 -0.74 33.20
N GLU A 249 1.69 0.26 33.97
CA GLU A 249 2.49 1.36 33.44
C GLU A 249 3.91 0.95 33.03
N ALA A 250 4.48 -0.11 33.61
CA ALA A 250 5.88 -0.46 33.39
C ALA A 250 6.14 -1.19 32.05
N ILE A 251 5.12 -1.88 31.51
CA ILE A 251 5.23 -2.71 30.29
C ILE A 251 4.40 -2.14 29.15
N LEU A 252 3.21 -1.61 29.44
CA LEU A 252 2.34 -1.04 28.41
C LEU A 252 2.83 0.33 27.98
N LYS A 253 3.35 1.17 28.88
CA LYS A 253 3.79 2.52 28.50
C LYS A 253 4.83 2.51 27.37
N PRO A 254 5.90 1.69 27.38
CA PRO A 254 6.82 1.67 26.24
C PRO A 254 6.22 1.12 24.93
N LEU A 255 5.29 0.17 24.99
CA LEU A 255 4.66 -0.39 23.79
C LEU A 255 3.58 0.56 23.23
N GLU A 256 2.81 1.16 24.13
CA GLU A 256 1.81 2.19 23.85
C GLU A 256 2.48 3.45 23.33
N ASP A 257 3.55 3.93 23.97
CA ASP A 257 4.39 5.02 23.46
C ASP A 257 4.91 4.69 22.06
N LYS A 258 5.34 3.44 21.82
CA LYS A 258 5.85 3.02 20.51
C LYS A 258 4.75 2.90 19.45
N LEU A 259 3.54 2.45 19.81
CA LEU A 259 2.40 2.39 18.88
C LEU A 259 1.80 3.78 18.64
N ASN A 260 1.66 4.62 19.67
CA ASN A 260 1.25 6.02 19.55
C ASN A 260 2.25 6.79 18.68
N PHE A 261 3.55 6.59 18.90
CA PHE A 261 4.60 7.13 18.04
C PHE A 261 4.46 6.60 16.61
N THR A 262 4.15 5.32 16.42
CA THR A 262 3.87 4.74 15.10
C THR A 262 2.68 5.41 14.42
N ASP A 263 1.60 5.69 15.14
CA ASP A 263 0.43 6.38 14.62
C ASP A 263 0.74 7.85 14.28
N GLU A 264 1.57 8.52 15.08
CA GLU A 264 2.10 9.84 14.74
C GLU A 264 2.94 9.81 13.46
N LEU A 265 3.80 8.82 13.29
CA LEU A 265 4.57 8.63 12.06
C LEU A 265 3.64 8.43 10.86
N ILE A 266 2.60 7.61 10.99
CA ILE A 266 1.60 7.41 9.94
C ILE A 266 0.88 8.72 9.61
N LYS A 267 0.47 9.50 10.61
CA LYS A 267 -0.17 10.82 10.40
C LYS A 267 0.77 11.83 9.73
N LYS A 268 2.08 11.75 10.01
CA LYS A 268 3.12 12.57 9.36
C LYS A 268 3.51 12.05 7.97
N GLY A 269 3.03 10.87 7.56
CA GLY A 269 3.37 10.22 6.29
C GLY A 269 4.71 9.48 6.30
N GLU A 270 5.30 9.26 7.48
CA GLU A 270 6.58 8.57 7.70
C GLU A 270 6.39 7.04 7.72
N TYR A 271 5.79 6.50 6.65
CA TYR A 271 5.31 5.10 6.58
C TYR A 271 6.43 4.06 6.69
N LYS A 272 7.65 4.39 6.26
CA LYS A 272 8.79 3.45 6.31
C LYS A 272 9.20 3.15 7.75
N GLU A 273 9.25 4.17 8.59
CA GLU A 273 9.62 4.02 10.01
C GLU A 273 8.51 3.29 10.77
N ALA A 274 7.25 3.64 10.48
CA ALA A 274 6.09 2.91 11.01
C ALA A 274 6.13 1.42 10.62
N LEU A 275 6.48 1.12 9.37
CA LEU A 275 6.58 -0.26 8.87
C LEU A 275 7.66 -1.05 9.61
N ASP A 276 8.81 -0.45 9.90
CA ASP A 276 9.91 -1.15 10.61
C ASP A 276 9.49 -1.53 12.04
N ILE A 277 8.69 -0.69 12.70
CA ILE A 277 8.09 -1.00 14.00
C ILE A 277 7.13 -2.19 13.87
N TYR A 278 6.18 -2.15 12.93
CA TYR A 278 5.24 -3.26 12.73
C TYR A 278 5.91 -4.57 12.31
N LYS A 279 6.99 -4.53 11.51
CA LYS A 279 7.79 -5.72 11.18
C LYS A 279 8.43 -6.35 12.41
N SER A 280 8.95 -5.52 13.33
CA SER A 280 9.46 -6.04 14.60
C SER A 280 8.34 -6.71 15.40
N LEU A 281 7.14 -6.13 15.42
CA LEU A 281 5.99 -6.71 16.12
C LEU A 281 5.55 -8.03 15.50
N VAL A 282 5.57 -8.18 14.16
CA VAL A 282 5.26 -9.45 13.49
C VAL A 282 6.16 -10.59 13.99
N THR A 283 7.44 -10.33 14.25
CA THR A 283 8.35 -11.40 14.71
C THR A 283 8.02 -11.95 16.09
N PHE A 284 7.41 -11.13 16.96
CA PHE A 284 7.06 -11.52 18.33
C PHE A 284 5.56 -11.84 18.49
N TYR A 285 4.73 -11.30 17.60
CA TYR A 285 3.28 -11.38 17.66
C TYR A 285 2.66 -11.44 16.25
N PRO A 286 2.81 -12.59 15.55
CA PRO A 286 2.31 -12.78 14.18
C PRO A 286 0.79 -12.98 14.18
N LYS A 287 0.04 -11.90 14.39
CA LYS A 287 -1.43 -11.88 14.34
C LYS A 287 -1.96 -11.24 13.07
N GLU A 288 -3.20 -11.59 12.75
CA GLU A 288 -3.96 -11.09 11.60
C GLU A 288 -3.87 -9.56 11.49
N GLU A 289 -4.08 -8.83 12.59
CA GLU A 289 -4.11 -7.36 12.60
C GLU A 289 -2.73 -6.76 12.31
N ILE A 290 -1.66 -7.37 12.83
CA ILE A 290 -0.29 -6.89 12.60
C ILE A 290 0.14 -7.18 11.16
N PHE A 291 -0.22 -8.35 10.62
CA PHE A 291 0.01 -8.64 9.20
C PHE A 291 -0.75 -7.67 8.30
N LEU A 292 -1.99 -7.29 8.67
CA LEU A 292 -2.77 -6.31 7.92
C LEU A 292 -2.13 -4.92 7.93
N GLN A 293 -1.61 -4.47 9.09
CA GLN A 293 -0.87 -3.20 9.18
C GLN A 293 0.42 -3.24 8.34
N CYS A 294 1.16 -4.34 8.38
CA CYS A 294 2.30 -4.54 7.48
C CYS A 294 1.89 -4.48 6.00
N ALA A 295 0.77 -5.10 5.62
CA ALA A 295 0.28 -5.06 4.24
C ALA A 295 -0.01 -3.61 3.80
N ALA A 296 -0.80 -2.88 4.58
CA ALA A 296 -1.17 -1.49 4.31
C ALA A 296 0.06 -0.56 4.24
N LEU A 297 0.99 -0.67 5.18
CA LEU A 297 2.19 0.17 5.20
C LEU A 297 3.15 -0.15 4.05
N ASN A 298 3.26 -1.41 3.63
CA ASN A 298 4.02 -1.74 2.42
C ASN A 298 3.37 -1.16 1.16
N GLU A 299 2.04 -1.13 1.07
CA GLU A 299 1.32 -0.47 -0.03
C GLU A 299 1.61 1.04 -0.06
N MET A 300 1.51 1.72 1.09
CA MET A 300 1.84 3.15 1.22
C MET A 300 3.31 3.44 0.88
N CYS A 301 4.22 2.51 1.20
CA CYS A 301 5.63 2.56 0.82
C CYS A 301 5.90 2.19 -0.65
N LYS A 302 4.86 1.88 -1.44
CA LYS A 302 4.95 1.40 -2.83
C LYS A 302 5.73 0.09 -2.99
N LYS A 303 5.79 -0.73 -1.94
CA LYS A 303 6.40 -2.07 -1.92
C LYS A 303 5.32 -3.13 -2.15
N PHE A 304 4.78 -3.14 -3.37
CA PHE A 304 3.55 -3.86 -3.69
C PHE A 304 3.67 -5.40 -3.57
N GLU A 305 4.83 -5.99 -3.90
CA GLU A 305 5.03 -7.44 -3.71
C GLU A 305 4.96 -7.84 -2.22
N GLU A 306 5.54 -7.02 -1.34
CA GLU A 306 5.49 -7.25 0.10
C GLU A 306 4.08 -7.01 0.66
N ALA A 307 3.36 -6.03 0.13
CA ALA A 307 1.95 -5.82 0.47
C ALA A 307 1.10 -7.05 0.11
N VAL A 308 1.32 -7.65 -1.06
CA VAL A 308 0.67 -8.91 -1.48
C VAL A 308 1.06 -10.07 -0.57
N LYS A 309 2.34 -10.19 -0.21
CA LYS A 309 2.82 -11.25 0.70
C LYS A 309 2.17 -11.17 2.08
N TYR A 310 2.12 -9.98 2.67
CA TYR A 310 1.48 -9.79 3.98
C TYR A 310 -0.03 -9.95 3.90
N SER A 311 -0.67 -9.50 2.82
CA SER A 311 -2.10 -9.76 2.58
C SER A 311 -2.38 -11.26 2.48
N ASN A 312 -1.55 -12.04 1.78
CA ASN A 312 -1.70 -13.50 1.76
C ASN A 312 -1.55 -14.14 3.15
N SER A 313 -0.69 -13.58 4.01
CA SER A 313 -0.55 -14.03 5.41
C SER A 313 -1.81 -13.73 6.24
N VAL A 314 -2.50 -12.62 5.97
CA VAL A 314 -3.82 -12.35 6.56
C VAL A 314 -4.86 -13.35 6.03
N LEU A 315 -4.87 -13.57 4.71
CA LEU A 315 -5.86 -14.42 4.04
C LEU A 315 -5.69 -15.92 4.33
N SER A 316 -4.49 -16.37 4.74
CA SER A 316 -4.29 -17.73 5.24
C SER A 316 -4.87 -17.95 6.63
N ILE A 317 -5.00 -16.89 7.43
CA ILE A 317 -5.66 -16.90 8.75
C ILE A 317 -7.17 -16.75 8.56
N ASN A 318 -7.58 -15.75 7.77
CA ASN A 318 -8.97 -15.40 7.52
C ASN A 318 -9.17 -15.07 6.05
N SER A 319 -9.66 -16.04 5.28
CA SER A 319 -9.90 -15.88 3.84
C SER A 319 -10.96 -14.84 3.49
N LEU A 320 -11.85 -14.50 4.44
CA LEU A 320 -12.92 -13.53 4.29
C LEU A 320 -12.53 -12.11 4.75
N ASN A 321 -11.24 -11.86 5.03
CA ASN A 321 -10.80 -10.52 5.42
C ASN A 321 -10.91 -9.54 4.21
N TYR A 322 -11.87 -8.63 4.30
CA TYR A 322 -12.14 -7.61 3.28
C TYR A 322 -10.91 -6.74 2.97
N ALA A 323 -10.26 -6.21 4.01
CA ALA A 323 -9.17 -5.25 3.86
C ALA A 323 -7.94 -5.88 3.20
N ALA A 324 -7.61 -7.13 3.55
CA ALA A 324 -6.52 -7.86 2.91
C ALA A 324 -6.80 -8.20 1.45
N ASN A 325 -8.03 -8.59 1.10
CA ASN A 325 -8.40 -8.79 -0.31
C ASN A 325 -8.34 -7.48 -1.11
N PHE A 326 -8.77 -6.36 -0.51
CA PHE A 326 -8.69 -5.03 -1.11
C PHE A 326 -7.24 -4.59 -1.37
N ILE A 327 -6.39 -4.59 -0.34
CA ILE A 327 -4.96 -4.22 -0.42
C ILE A 327 -4.22 -5.12 -1.41
N LYS A 328 -4.51 -6.42 -1.42
CA LYS A 328 -3.94 -7.36 -2.38
C LYS A 328 -4.33 -6.99 -3.81
N GLY A 329 -5.61 -6.72 -4.05
CA GLY A 329 -6.13 -6.33 -5.36
C GLY A 329 -5.51 -5.05 -5.90
N THR A 330 -5.48 -3.98 -5.09
CA THR A 330 -4.85 -2.70 -5.47
C THR A 330 -3.34 -2.85 -5.71
N SER A 331 -2.64 -3.60 -4.85
CA SER A 331 -1.20 -3.88 -5.00
C SER A 331 -0.88 -4.69 -6.26
N LEU A 332 -1.69 -5.70 -6.59
CA LEU A 332 -1.57 -6.45 -7.85
C LEU A 332 -1.78 -5.54 -9.06
N GLY A 333 -2.72 -4.60 -8.97
CA GLY A 333 -2.95 -3.58 -9.98
C GLY A 333 -1.72 -2.70 -10.23
N ALA A 334 -1.08 -2.23 -9.15
CA ALA A 334 0.16 -1.46 -9.22
C ALA A 334 1.34 -2.27 -9.82
N LEU A 335 1.33 -3.59 -9.63
CA LEU A 335 2.27 -4.54 -10.27
C LEU A 335 1.91 -4.88 -11.72
N LYS A 336 0.87 -4.25 -12.29
CA LYS A 336 0.34 -4.51 -13.64
C LYS A 336 -0.20 -5.93 -13.85
N ARG A 337 -0.53 -6.63 -12.76
CA ARG A 337 -1.16 -7.97 -12.77
C ARG A 337 -2.68 -7.82 -12.78
N TYR A 338 -3.19 -7.17 -13.83
CA TYR A 338 -4.57 -6.66 -13.87
C TYR A 338 -5.64 -7.75 -13.73
N THR A 339 -5.47 -8.90 -14.38
CA THR A 339 -6.44 -10.01 -14.28
C THR A 339 -6.58 -10.53 -12.85
N GLU A 340 -5.45 -10.70 -12.15
CA GLU A 340 -5.47 -11.14 -10.75
C GLU A 340 -6.02 -10.05 -9.83
N ALA A 341 -5.69 -8.78 -10.10
CA ALA A 341 -6.24 -7.64 -9.36
C ALA A 341 -7.77 -7.58 -9.46
N VAL A 342 -8.33 -7.71 -10.67
CA VAL A 342 -9.79 -7.76 -10.90
C VAL A 342 -10.41 -8.91 -10.09
N GLN A 343 -9.87 -10.13 -10.22
CA GLN A 343 -10.40 -11.29 -9.47
C GLN A 343 -10.41 -11.08 -7.96
N GLN A 344 -9.34 -10.49 -7.39
CA GLN A 344 -9.27 -10.23 -5.96
C GLN A 344 -10.22 -9.13 -5.51
N LEU A 345 -10.36 -8.04 -6.28
CA LEU A 345 -11.28 -6.94 -5.97
C LEU A 345 -12.76 -7.35 -6.15
N GLU A 346 -13.07 -8.17 -7.16
CA GLU A 346 -14.39 -8.79 -7.31
C GLU A 346 -14.72 -9.71 -6.13
N TYR A 347 -13.75 -10.50 -5.65
CA TYR A 347 -13.93 -11.30 -4.44
C TYR A 347 -14.20 -10.42 -3.22
N ALA A 348 -13.44 -9.32 -3.04
CA ALA A 348 -13.70 -8.35 -1.99
C ALA A 348 -15.12 -7.75 -2.07
N LEU A 349 -15.66 -7.54 -3.28
CA LEU A 349 -17.03 -7.04 -3.50
C LEU A 349 -18.10 -8.05 -3.06
N THR A 350 -17.80 -9.35 -3.07
CA THR A 350 -18.70 -10.38 -2.51
C THR A 350 -18.80 -10.32 -1.00
N ILE A 351 -17.76 -9.79 -0.33
CA ILE A 351 -17.69 -9.65 1.13
C ILE A 351 -18.33 -8.33 1.56
N LYS A 352 -17.90 -7.21 0.98
CA LYS A 352 -18.40 -5.87 1.30
C LYS A 352 -18.37 -4.96 0.07
N ARG A 353 -19.51 -4.32 -0.20
CA ARG A 353 -19.65 -3.34 -1.29
C ARG A 353 -19.44 -1.94 -0.76
N THR A 354 -18.45 -1.23 -1.30
CA THR A 354 -18.10 0.14 -0.90
C THR A 354 -17.78 0.99 -2.14
N PRO A 355 -18.00 2.32 -2.10
CA PRO A 355 -17.62 3.22 -3.19
C PRO A 355 -16.14 3.08 -3.59
N GLU A 356 -15.24 3.02 -2.62
CA GLU A 356 -13.78 2.94 -2.83
C GLU A 356 -13.39 1.68 -3.59
N LEU A 357 -14.07 0.56 -3.31
CA LEU A 357 -13.79 -0.71 -3.98
C LEU A 357 -14.22 -0.69 -5.45
N TYR A 358 -15.42 -0.15 -5.74
CA TYR A 358 -15.87 0.04 -7.13
C TYR A 358 -14.98 1.03 -7.88
N TYR A 359 -14.57 2.13 -7.23
CA TYR A 359 -13.64 3.10 -7.79
C TYR A 359 -12.29 2.46 -8.16
N ASN A 360 -11.69 1.67 -7.26
CA ASN A 360 -10.42 1.02 -7.52
C ASN A 360 -10.54 -0.08 -8.58
N LEU A 361 -11.61 -0.88 -8.56
CA LEU A 361 -11.86 -1.87 -9.61
C LEU A 361 -12.01 -1.20 -10.99
N ALA A 362 -12.75 -0.09 -11.06
CA ALA A 362 -12.87 0.71 -12.28
C ALA A 362 -11.51 1.24 -12.76
N HIS A 363 -10.67 1.71 -11.84
CA HIS A 363 -9.32 2.17 -12.16
C HIS A 363 -8.44 1.03 -12.71
N ILE A 364 -8.55 -0.19 -12.19
CA ILE A 364 -7.84 -1.35 -12.74
C ILE A 364 -8.35 -1.70 -14.15
N PHE A 365 -9.66 -1.64 -14.40
CA PHE A 365 -10.20 -1.81 -15.75
C PHE A 365 -9.66 -0.77 -16.72
N TRP A 366 -9.62 0.50 -16.32
CA TRP A 366 -9.05 1.58 -17.14
C TRP A 366 -7.55 1.36 -17.42
N LEU A 367 -6.75 0.98 -16.42
CA LEU A 367 -5.34 0.63 -16.62
C LEU A 367 -5.13 -0.57 -17.56
N ASN A 368 -6.13 -1.45 -17.67
CA ASN A 368 -6.16 -2.57 -18.60
C ASN A 368 -6.79 -2.22 -19.97
N ASN A 369 -7.02 -0.93 -20.25
CA ASN A 369 -7.68 -0.39 -21.45
C ASN A 369 -9.12 -0.87 -21.66
N ASP A 370 -9.81 -1.31 -20.60
CA ASP A 370 -11.22 -1.69 -20.62
C ASP A 370 -12.10 -0.53 -20.14
N ASN A 371 -12.22 0.48 -20.99
CA ASN A 371 -12.93 1.72 -20.68
C ASN A 371 -14.42 1.50 -20.38
N GLN A 372 -15.04 0.49 -21.02
CA GLN A 372 -16.46 0.22 -20.81
C GLN A 372 -16.72 -0.31 -19.38
N ASN A 373 -15.93 -1.30 -18.92
CA ASN A 373 -16.07 -1.80 -17.57
C ASN A 373 -15.59 -0.79 -16.52
N ALA A 374 -14.61 0.06 -16.85
CA ALA A 374 -14.21 1.17 -16.00
C ALA A 374 -15.37 2.15 -15.76
N ILE A 375 -16.00 2.65 -16.81
CA ILE A 375 -17.14 3.57 -16.71
C ILE A 375 -18.28 2.94 -15.90
N ASN A 376 -18.62 1.68 -16.16
CA ASN A 376 -19.68 0.98 -15.43
C ASN A 376 -19.39 0.91 -13.92
N ASN A 377 -18.17 0.54 -13.53
CA ASN A 377 -17.81 0.44 -12.11
C ASN A 377 -17.68 1.82 -11.43
N TYR A 378 -17.19 2.86 -12.13
CA TYR A 378 -17.23 4.21 -11.58
C TYR A 378 -18.67 4.71 -11.38
N LYS A 379 -19.61 4.35 -12.26
CA LYS A 379 -21.04 4.67 -12.06
C LYS A 379 -21.60 3.96 -10.84
N LEU A 380 -21.25 2.68 -10.60
CA LEU A 380 -21.62 1.97 -9.37
C LEU A 380 -21.01 2.62 -8.11
N CYS A 381 -19.78 3.15 -8.21
CA CYS A 381 -19.21 3.97 -7.13
C CYS A 381 -20.09 5.20 -6.84
N LEU A 382 -20.52 5.92 -7.88
CA LEU A 382 -21.37 7.10 -7.75
C LEU A 382 -22.80 6.79 -7.28
N GLU A 383 -23.33 5.59 -7.56
CA GLU A 383 -24.61 5.14 -7.00
C GLU A 383 -24.54 4.98 -5.48
N LEU A 384 -23.37 4.56 -4.94
CA LEU A 384 -23.16 4.44 -3.50
C LEU A 384 -22.73 5.76 -2.85
N ASN A 385 -21.97 6.58 -3.57
CA ASN A 385 -21.55 7.89 -3.13
C ASN A 385 -21.55 8.88 -4.32
N ASN A 386 -22.64 9.63 -4.44
CA ASN A 386 -22.81 10.64 -5.49
C ASN A 386 -21.86 11.84 -5.38
N SER A 387 -21.12 11.97 -4.28
CA SER A 387 -20.17 13.05 -4.02
C SER A 387 -18.72 12.64 -4.29
N PHE A 388 -18.48 11.49 -4.94
CA PHE A 388 -17.13 11.02 -5.26
C PHE A 388 -16.56 11.74 -6.50
N SER A 389 -16.04 12.97 -6.31
CA SER A 389 -15.47 13.84 -7.36
C SER A 389 -14.46 13.10 -8.27
N SER A 390 -13.55 12.32 -7.69
CA SER A 390 -12.57 11.53 -8.44
C SER A 390 -13.18 10.49 -9.39
N ALA A 391 -14.35 9.92 -9.05
CA ALA A 391 -15.03 9.00 -9.95
C ALA A 391 -15.59 9.75 -11.17
N HIS A 392 -16.16 10.94 -10.97
CA HIS A 392 -16.57 11.82 -12.08
C HIS A 392 -15.38 12.22 -12.97
N LEU A 393 -14.25 12.61 -12.38
CA LEU A 393 -13.04 12.94 -13.15
C LEU A 393 -12.57 11.75 -14.00
N ASN A 394 -12.50 10.55 -13.44
CA ASN A 394 -12.01 9.39 -14.18
C ASN A 394 -13.01 8.89 -15.24
N ILE A 395 -14.32 9.01 -14.99
CA ILE A 395 -15.33 8.77 -16.04
C ILE A 395 -15.12 9.75 -17.20
N SER A 396 -14.84 11.02 -16.91
CA SER A 396 -14.55 12.02 -17.96
C SER A 396 -13.34 11.62 -18.80
N ILE A 397 -12.28 11.11 -18.18
CA ILE A 397 -11.10 10.58 -18.89
C ILE A 397 -11.48 9.41 -19.80
N CYS A 398 -12.21 8.41 -19.30
CA CYS A 398 -12.64 7.27 -20.11
C CYS A 398 -13.52 7.69 -21.30
N TYR A 399 -14.43 8.65 -21.10
CA TYR A 399 -15.26 9.16 -22.20
C TYR A 399 -14.44 9.95 -23.22
N PHE A 400 -13.43 10.72 -22.78
CA PHE A 400 -12.52 11.41 -23.69
C PHE A 400 -11.74 10.43 -24.57
N GLU A 401 -11.19 9.36 -23.97
CA GLU A 401 -10.48 8.30 -24.71
C GLU A 401 -11.40 7.57 -25.71
N ASN A 402 -12.68 7.46 -25.39
CA ASN A 402 -13.71 6.91 -26.29
C ASN A 402 -14.25 7.95 -27.29
N MET A 403 -13.70 9.18 -27.31
CA MET A 403 -14.11 10.31 -28.15
C MET A 403 -15.54 10.83 -27.92
N ASP A 404 -16.17 10.47 -26.79
CA ASP A 404 -17.44 11.04 -26.33
C ASP A 404 -17.19 12.31 -25.51
N LEU A 405 -16.89 13.39 -26.25
CA LEU A 405 -16.48 14.67 -25.65
C LEU A 405 -17.61 15.34 -24.85
N GLU A 406 -18.87 15.08 -25.21
CA GLU A 406 -20.04 15.65 -24.50
C GLU A 406 -20.18 15.04 -23.11
N MET A 407 -20.14 13.70 -23.01
CA MET A 407 -20.18 13.02 -21.72
C MET A 407 -18.92 13.29 -20.90
N SER A 408 -17.77 13.42 -21.55
CA SER A 408 -16.53 13.82 -20.89
C SER A 408 -16.65 15.20 -20.25
N LEU A 409 -17.19 16.19 -20.97
CA LEU A 409 -17.40 17.54 -20.46
C LEU A 409 -18.46 17.57 -19.33
N TYR A 410 -19.53 16.80 -19.46
CA TYR A 410 -20.54 16.66 -18.40
C TYR A 410 -19.89 16.21 -17.08
N HIS A 411 -19.11 15.13 -17.12
CA HIS A 411 -18.53 14.55 -15.91
C HIS A 411 -17.40 15.39 -15.31
N VAL A 412 -16.57 16.06 -16.11
CA VAL A 412 -15.57 16.98 -15.55
C VAL A 412 -16.23 18.18 -14.86
N ASN A 413 -17.36 18.67 -15.38
CA ASN A 413 -18.14 19.73 -14.73
C ASN A 413 -18.75 19.26 -13.41
N GLN A 414 -19.22 18.02 -13.32
CA GLN A 414 -19.68 17.45 -12.05
C GLN A 414 -18.53 17.35 -11.02
N ALA A 415 -17.34 16.93 -11.44
CA ALA A 415 -16.17 16.87 -10.55
C ALA A 415 -15.83 18.27 -9.97
N ILE A 416 -15.82 19.31 -10.81
CA ILE A 416 -15.60 20.71 -10.39
C ILE A 416 -16.71 21.21 -9.46
N LEU A 417 -17.97 20.87 -9.76
CA LEU A 417 -19.12 21.28 -8.95
C LEU A 417 -19.06 20.70 -7.53
N ILE A 418 -18.68 19.43 -7.42
CA ILE A 418 -18.57 18.71 -6.15
C ILE A 418 -17.32 19.16 -5.38
N GLU A 419 -16.19 19.32 -6.07
CA GLU A 419 -14.92 19.72 -5.47
C GLU A 419 -14.27 20.89 -6.24
N PRO A 420 -14.63 22.15 -5.93
CA PRO A 420 -14.13 23.34 -6.66
C PRO A 420 -12.62 23.59 -6.55
N ASN A 421 -11.92 22.87 -5.67
CA ASN A 421 -10.47 22.95 -5.50
C ASN A 421 -9.70 21.83 -6.22
N MET A 422 -10.40 20.93 -6.91
CA MET A 422 -9.80 19.80 -7.64
C MET A 422 -9.10 20.27 -8.92
N TYR A 423 -7.85 20.72 -8.81
CA TYR A 423 -7.06 21.25 -9.92
C TYR A 423 -6.96 20.27 -11.12
N GLN A 424 -6.97 18.96 -10.86
CA GLN A 424 -6.95 17.94 -11.92
C GLN A 424 -8.17 18.05 -12.84
N ALA A 425 -9.35 18.39 -12.31
CA ALA A 425 -10.56 18.55 -13.10
C ALA A 425 -10.48 19.79 -14.01
N TYR A 426 -9.92 20.90 -13.51
CA TYR A 426 -9.63 22.07 -14.34
C TYR A 426 -8.64 21.76 -15.47
N ALA A 427 -7.55 21.04 -15.17
CA ALA A 427 -6.59 20.61 -16.19
C ALA A 427 -7.24 19.70 -17.25
N ARG A 428 -8.12 18.76 -16.86
CA ARG A 428 -8.85 17.91 -17.81
C ARG A 428 -9.83 18.71 -18.67
N LYS A 429 -10.52 19.68 -18.09
CA LYS A 429 -11.41 20.57 -18.83
C LYS A 429 -10.62 21.43 -19.82
N GLY A 430 -9.45 21.96 -19.42
CA GLY A 430 -8.53 22.65 -20.31
C GLY A 430 -8.07 21.77 -21.49
N GLU A 431 -7.68 20.51 -21.22
CA GLU A 431 -7.34 19.56 -22.30
C GLU A 431 -8.50 19.29 -23.26
N LEU A 432 -9.74 19.15 -22.75
CA LEU A 432 -10.93 18.99 -23.59
C LEU A 432 -11.11 20.16 -24.57
N TYR A 433 -11.02 21.39 -24.06
CA TYR A 433 -11.13 22.59 -24.90
C TYR A 433 -9.95 22.73 -25.86
N ARG A 434 -8.73 22.41 -25.41
CA ARG A 434 -7.53 22.42 -26.24
C ARG A 434 -7.65 21.43 -27.39
N PHE A 435 -8.11 20.21 -27.10
CA PHE A 435 -8.39 19.18 -28.09
C PHE A 435 -9.44 19.65 -29.12
N LEU A 436 -10.46 20.38 -28.68
CA LEU A 436 -11.48 20.97 -29.55
C LEU A 436 -10.97 22.16 -30.39
N GLY A 437 -9.78 22.68 -30.13
CA GLY A 437 -9.23 23.89 -30.75
C GLY A 437 -9.78 25.20 -30.17
N LEU A 438 -10.47 25.12 -29.04
CA LEU A 438 -11.02 26.26 -28.30
C LEU A 438 -9.96 26.77 -27.31
N TYR A 439 -8.90 27.36 -27.85
CA TYR A 439 -7.68 27.65 -27.09
C TYR A 439 -7.86 28.71 -25.99
N ASP A 440 -8.76 29.68 -26.16
CA ASP A 440 -9.05 30.68 -25.12
C ASP A 440 -9.68 30.06 -23.87
N ASP A 441 -10.70 29.20 -24.06
CA ASP A 441 -11.29 28.44 -22.98
C ASP A 441 -10.28 27.49 -22.33
N ALA A 442 -9.44 26.83 -23.15
CA ALA A 442 -8.39 25.95 -22.66
C ALA A 442 -7.41 26.69 -21.74
N ILE A 443 -6.90 27.85 -22.18
CA ILE A 443 -6.02 28.72 -21.41
C ILE A 443 -6.69 29.09 -20.09
N HIS A 444 -7.94 29.56 -20.11
CA HIS A 444 -8.66 29.92 -18.89
C HIS A 444 -8.71 28.77 -17.87
N TYR A 445 -9.09 27.56 -18.29
CA TYR A 445 -9.16 26.41 -17.37
C TYR A 445 -7.78 25.90 -16.93
N PHE A 446 -6.75 26.02 -17.76
CA PHE A 446 -5.38 25.75 -17.33
C PHE A 446 -4.90 26.77 -16.30
N GLU A 447 -5.24 28.05 -16.45
CA GLU A 447 -4.93 29.06 -15.44
C GLU A 447 -5.64 28.80 -14.11
N GLU A 448 -6.91 28.38 -14.15
CA GLU A 448 -7.63 27.94 -12.94
C GLU A 448 -6.95 26.73 -12.26
N CYS A 449 -6.40 25.80 -13.05
CA CYS A 449 -5.56 24.73 -12.50
C CYS A 449 -4.31 25.30 -11.82
N LEU A 450 -3.59 26.21 -12.49
CA LEU A 450 -2.33 26.79 -11.98
C LEU A 450 -2.51 27.69 -10.76
N LEU A 451 -3.71 28.25 -10.54
CA LEU A 451 -4.05 28.95 -9.29
C LEU A 451 -3.98 28.00 -8.07
N ARG A 452 -4.27 26.72 -8.27
CA ARG A 452 -4.33 25.68 -7.23
C ARG A 452 -3.05 24.84 -7.17
N ASP A 453 -2.47 24.51 -8.34
CA ASP A 453 -1.21 23.78 -8.49
C ASP A 453 -0.29 24.51 -9.49
N LYS A 454 0.56 25.41 -8.97
CA LYS A 454 1.41 26.32 -9.78
C LYS A 454 2.38 25.60 -10.72
N ALA A 455 2.75 24.37 -10.39
CA ALA A 455 3.71 23.60 -11.16
C ALA A 455 3.03 22.53 -12.02
N ASN A 456 1.70 22.52 -12.17
CA ASN A 456 1.00 21.43 -12.83
C ASN A 456 1.48 21.19 -14.27
N TYR A 457 2.06 20.01 -14.53
CA TYR A 457 2.60 19.61 -15.84
C TYR A 457 1.63 19.84 -17.00
N GLN A 458 0.41 19.31 -16.86
CA GLN A 458 -0.58 19.31 -17.93
C GLN A 458 -1.04 20.74 -18.24
N ALA A 459 -1.24 21.56 -17.21
CA ALA A 459 -1.64 22.95 -17.40
C ALA A 459 -0.51 23.82 -17.98
N LEU A 460 0.73 23.69 -17.49
CA LEU A 460 1.88 24.43 -18.01
C LEU A 460 2.20 24.07 -19.47
N LEU A 461 2.11 22.78 -19.83
CA LEU A 461 2.28 22.37 -21.21
C LEU A 461 1.09 22.82 -22.07
N GLY A 462 -0.13 22.60 -21.58
CA GLY A 462 -1.36 22.92 -22.29
C GLY A 462 -1.50 24.41 -22.62
N ILE A 463 -1.14 25.30 -21.69
CA ILE A 463 -1.15 26.76 -21.93
C ILE A 463 -0.07 27.17 -22.95
N SER A 464 1.13 26.57 -22.88
CA SER A 464 2.23 26.82 -23.83
C SER A 464 1.82 26.46 -25.25
N LEU A 465 1.27 25.26 -25.43
CA LEU A 465 0.79 24.79 -26.73
C LEU A 465 -0.40 25.63 -27.23
N SER A 466 -1.33 26.00 -26.35
CA SER A 466 -2.51 26.80 -26.72
C SER A 466 -2.12 28.19 -27.24
N PHE A 467 -1.20 28.91 -26.59
CA PHE A 467 -0.74 30.22 -27.07
C PHE A 467 -0.03 30.13 -28.42
N VAL A 468 0.79 29.09 -28.61
CA VAL A 468 1.47 28.87 -29.88
C VAL A 468 0.50 28.54 -31.00
N GLU A 469 -0.50 27.69 -30.77
CA GLU A 469 -1.51 27.37 -31.80
C GLU A 469 -2.40 28.58 -32.14
N LYS A 470 -2.56 29.53 -31.21
CA LYS A 470 -3.18 30.85 -31.48
C LYS A 470 -2.29 31.81 -32.27
N GLY A 471 -1.00 31.51 -32.44
CA GLY A 471 -0.03 32.42 -33.05
C GLY A 471 0.54 33.49 -32.10
N CYS A 472 0.21 33.43 -30.82
CA CYS A 472 0.74 34.29 -29.77
C CYS A 472 2.11 33.76 -29.30
N LEU A 473 3.11 33.88 -30.17
CA LEU A 473 4.42 33.23 -29.98
C LEU A 473 5.20 33.77 -28.78
N SER A 474 5.10 35.07 -28.50
CA SER A 474 5.75 35.72 -27.37
C SER A 474 5.24 35.14 -26.03
N GLU A 475 3.92 34.99 -25.91
CA GLU A 475 3.25 34.34 -24.77
C GLU A 475 3.64 32.86 -24.68
N GLY A 476 3.65 32.15 -25.80
CA GLY A 476 4.09 30.76 -25.89
C GLY A 476 5.51 30.55 -25.32
N ILE A 477 6.47 31.42 -25.66
CA ILE A 477 7.85 31.39 -25.14
C ILE A 477 7.87 31.50 -23.61
N ILE A 478 7.08 32.43 -23.05
CA ILE A 478 7.03 32.68 -21.60
C ILE A 478 6.52 31.43 -20.87
N HIS A 479 5.46 30.82 -21.39
CA HIS A 479 4.88 29.64 -20.78
C HIS A 479 5.77 28.40 -20.97
N PHE A 480 6.43 28.25 -22.11
CA PHE A 480 7.42 27.19 -22.30
C PHE A 480 8.62 27.34 -21.37
N LYS A 481 9.10 28.56 -21.14
CA LYS A 481 10.14 28.83 -20.14
C LYS A 481 9.71 28.31 -18.77
N ASN A 482 8.48 28.62 -18.35
CA ASN A 482 7.96 28.15 -17.06
C ASN A 482 7.77 26.61 -17.02
N PHE A 483 7.30 26.01 -18.11
CA PHE A 483 7.19 24.56 -18.22
C PHE A 483 8.55 23.87 -18.07
N PHE A 484 9.56 24.28 -18.84
CA PHE A 484 10.89 23.69 -18.77
C PHE A 484 11.62 24.04 -17.47
N TYR A 485 11.31 25.16 -16.84
CA TYR A 485 11.82 25.47 -15.50
C TYR A 485 11.49 24.37 -14.48
N HIS A 486 10.29 23.79 -14.56
CA HIS A 486 9.86 22.71 -13.67
C HIS A 486 10.23 21.31 -14.17
N TYR A 487 10.29 21.12 -15.49
CA TYR A 487 10.30 19.79 -16.10
C TYR A 487 11.47 19.49 -17.03
N TYR A 488 12.50 20.34 -17.08
CA TYR A 488 13.69 20.12 -17.92
C TYR A 488 14.27 18.71 -17.82
N ASP A 489 14.46 18.21 -16.60
CA ASP A 489 15.08 16.91 -16.33
C ASP A 489 14.26 15.71 -16.87
N GLN A 490 12.98 15.91 -17.23
CA GLN A 490 12.18 14.87 -17.88
C GLN A 490 12.49 14.73 -19.38
N PHE A 491 13.04 15.77 -20.00
CA PHE A 491 13.35 15.81 -21.42
C PHE A 491 14.83 15.62 -21.69
N PHE A 492 15.68 16.18 -20.82
CA PHE A 492 17.13 16.20 -20.99
C PHE A 492 17.85 15.80 -19.71
N ASN A 493 18.87 14.95 -19.84
CA ASN A 493 19.74 14.53 -18.76
C ASN A 493 21.09 15.29 -18.83
N SER A 494 21.85 15.27 -17.74
CA SER A 494 23.18 15.90 -17.64
C SER A 494 24.20 15.45 -18.70
N ASN A 495 23.98 14.28 -19.31
CA ASN A 495 24.88 13.69 -20.31
C ASN A 495 24.45 14.01 -21.76
N ASP A 496 23.34 14.72 -21.95
CA ASP A 496 22.84 15.04 -23.28
C ASP A 496 23.66 16.17 -23.93
N THR A 497 23.95 16.00 -25.22
CA THR A 497 24.76 16.94 -26.00
C THR A 497 23.90 17.95 -26.73
N VAL A 498 24.44 19.15 -26.96
CA VAL A 498 23.87 20.16 -27.84
C VAL A 498 23.49 19.54 -29.20
N GLY A 499 22.28 19.88 -29.68
CA GLY A 499 21.67 19.32 -30.87
C GLY A 499 20.73 18.13 -30.62
N LYS A 500 20.66 17.58 -29.39
CA LYS A 500 19.68 16.54 -29.05
C LYS A 500 18.26 17.10 -29.19
N LYS A 501 17.36 16.34 -29.83
CA LYS A 501 15.97 16.72 -30.08
C LYS A 501 15.00 15.80 -29.38
N VAL A 502 13.94 16.37 -28.82
CA VAL A 502 12.78 15.68 -28.26
C VAL A 502 11.52 16.24 -28.91
N GLY A 503 10.57 15.39 -29.26
CA GLY A 503 9.30 15.81 -29.84
C GLY A 503 8.16 15.72 -28.82
N ILE A 504 7.35 16.77 -28.73
CA ILE A 504 6.01 16.74 -28.12
C ILE A 504 5.02 16.64 -29.27
N ILE A 505 4.30 15.51 -29.31
CA ILE A 505 3.22 15.28 -30.27
C ILE A 505 1.93 15.70 -29.57
N ASP A 506 1.29 16.72 -30.13
CA ASP A 506 0.00 17.19 -29.66
C ASP A 506 -1.10 16.73 -30.62
N ILE A 507 -2.07 15.98 -30.12
CA ILE A 507 -3.19 15.44 -30.90
C ILE A 507 -4.44 16.24 -30.54
N GLY A 508 -4.91 17.05 -31.48
CA GLY A 508 -6.20 17.73 -31.42
C GLY A 508 -7.25 17.07 -32.33
N LYS A 509 -8.50 17.49 -32.18
CA LYS A 509 -9.65 16.99 -32.95
C LYS A 509 -9.47 17.15 -34.46
N ASN A 510 -8.91 18.29 -34.87
CA ASN A 510 -8.81 18.69 -36.29
C ASN A 510 -7.38 18.56 -36.85
N GLY A 511 -6.42 18.11 -36.05
CA GLY A 511 -5.03 17.99 -36.50
C GLY A 511 -4.08 17.58 -35.39
N THR A 512 -2.93 17.06 -35.79
CA THR A 512 -1.80 16.75 -34.91
C THR A 512 -0.69 17.76 -35.17
N SER A 513 -0.14 18.38 -34.12
CA SER A 513 1.04 19.22 -34.22
C SER A 513 2.24 18.56 -33.55
N LEU A 514 3.42 18.86 -34.08
CA LEU A 514 4.70 18.40 -33.53
C LEU A 514 5.47 19.62 -33.08
N THR A 515 5.76 19.69 -31.79
CA THR A 515 6.70 20.65 -31.22
C THR A 515 8.02 19.94 -30.99
N THR A 516 9.07 20.36 -31.70
CA THR A 516 10.41 19.79 -31.51
C THR A 516 11.22 20.69 -30.59
N ILE A 517 11.76 20.15 -29.51
CA ILE A 517 12.64 20.86 -28.58
C ILE A 517 14.07 20.37 -28.82
N GLU A 518 14.95 21.29 -29.15
CA GLU A 518 16.38 21.04 -29.36
C GLU A 518 17.18 21.64 -28.21
N LEU A 519 18.09 20.86 -27.64
CA LEU A 519 19.07 21.34 -26.68
C LEU A 519 20.08 22.24 -27.41
N ALA A 520 20.00 23.55 -27.21
CA ALA A 520 20.81 24.54 -27.92
C ALA A 520 22.07 24.94 -27.16
N GLY A 521 22.14 24.68 -25.85
CA GLY A 521 23.26 25.02 -24.98
C GLY A 521 22.95 24.75 -23.52
N GLU A 522 23.87 25.11 -22.63
CA GLU A 522 23.65 25.02 -21.18
C GLU A 522 22.47 25.92 -20.78
N ASN A 523 21.34 25.30 -20.40
CA ASN A 523 20.07 25.96 -20.10
C ASN A 523 19.45 26.77 -21.26
N GLN A 524 19.70 26.37 -22.51
CA GLN A 524 19.10 26.99 -23.70
C GLN A 524 18.44 25.91 -24.55
N LEU A 525 17.18 26.15 -24.94
CA LEU A 525 16.38 25.29 -25.81
C LEU A 525 15.93 26.07 -27.03
N ASN A 526 15.90 25.41 -28.18
CA ASN A 526 15.16 25.90 -29.34
C ASN A 526 13.89 25.08 -29.47
N ILE A 527 12.73 25.73 -29.37
CA ILE A 527 11.42 25.11 -29.54
C ILE A 527 10.92 25.41 -30.93
N TYR A 528 10.90 24.39 -31.78
CA TYR A 528 10.38 24.45 -33.13
C TYR A 528 8.91 24.08 -33.13
N VAL A 529 8.06 25.00 -33.56
CA VAL A 529 6.65 24.74 -33.80
C VAL A 529 6.33 25.12 -35.23
N LYS A 530 5.90 24.13 -36.03
CA LYS A 530 5.75 24.27 -37.48
C LYS A 530 7.08 24.77 -38.09
N GLU A 531 7.07 25.93 -38.75
CA GLU A 531 8.26 26.55 -39.37
C GLU A 531 8.95 27.58 -38.46
N THR A 532 8.45 27.79 -37.25
CA THR A 532 8.95 28.83 -36.33
C THR A 532 9.89 28.24 -35.29
N CYS A 533 11.04 28.87 -35.07
CA CYS A 533 11.98 28.55 -33.99
C CYS A 533 11.86 29.57 -32.86
N LEU A 534 11.60 29.10 -31.64
CA LEU A 534 11.43 29.89 -30.44
C LEU A 534 12.57 29.58 -29.46
N PRO A 535 13.58 30.46 -29.30
CA PRO A 535 14.65 30.26 -28.33
C PRO A 535 14.13 30.50 -26.90
N VAL A 536 14.41 29.55 -25.99
CA VAL A 536 13.95 29.55 -24.60
C VAL A 536 15.14 29.32 -23.66
N SER A 537 15.33 30.22 -22.70
CA SER A 537 16.34 30.11 -21.65
C SER A 537 15.74 29.63 -20.33
N ILE A 538 16.29 28.55 -19.77
CA ILE A 538 15.73 27.82 -18.61
C ILE A 538 16.39 28.21 -17.27
N GLN A 539 17.43 29.05 -17.28
CA GLN A 539 18.10 29.45 -16.04
C GLN A 539 17.10 30.05 -15.03
N LYS A 540 17.23 29.64 -13.76
CA LYS A 540 16.78 30.42 -12.59
C LYS A 540 17.53 31.75 -12.59
N ARG A 541 17.12 32.71 -13.41
CA ARG A 541 17.90 33.94 -13.51
C ARG A 541 17.48 34.96 -12.45
N ASN A 542 18.49 35.57 -11.85
CA ASN A 542 18.45 36.94 -11.32
C ASN A 542 18.36 37.99 -12.46
N ASP A 543 18.18 37.56 -13.70
CA ASP A 543 17.90 38.38 -14.87
C ASP A 543 16.40 38.61 -14.93
N PHE A 544 16.02 39.85 -14.71
CA PHE A 544 14.63 40.27 -14.69
C PHE A 544 14.51 41.61 -15.40
N ILE A 545 13.32 41.84 -15.92
CA ILE A 545 12.91 43.15 -16.39
C ILE A 545 12.05 43.77 -15.31
N PHE A 546 12.28 45.06 -15.06
CA PHE A 546 11.50 45.84 -14.13
C PHE A 546 10.96 47.10 -14.80
N LEU A 547 9.82 47.53 -14.28
CA LEU A 547 9.08 48.72 -14.67
C LEU A 547 8.58 49.37 -13.39
N GLY A 548 8.92 50.63 -13.16
CA GLY A 548 8.53 51.35 -11.94
C GLY A 548 9.36 52.60 -11.73
N ALA A 549 9.73 52.88 -10.48
CA ALA A 549 10.63 53.97 -10.13
C ALA A 549 11.82 53.46 -9.30
N LEU A 550 13.00 54.01 -9.56
CA LEU A 550 14.23 53.72 -8.81
C LEU A 550 14.62 54.92 -7.96
N GLU A 551 15.13 54.69 -6.75
CA GLU A 551 15.70 55.76 -5.93
C GLU A 551 17.03 56.26 -6.51
N LEU A 552 17.16 57.58 -6.65
CA LEU A 552 18.41 58.25 -6.94
C LEU A 552 18.95 58.87 -5.67
N SER A 553 20.14 58.41 -5.24
CA SER A 553 20.90 59.08 -4.19
C SER A 553 21.72 60.21 -4.82
N ASP A 554 21.12 61.39 -4.93
CA ASP A 554 21.87 62.62 -5.12
C ASP A 554 22.04 63.37 -3.79
N HIS A 555 22.86 64.42 -3.81
CA HIS A 555 23.21 65.20 -2.61
C HIS A 555 22.02 65.97 -1.99
N THR A 556 20.81 65.85 -2.54
CA THR A 556 19.60 66.57 -2.11
C THR A 556 18.50 65.69 -1.53
N GLY A 557 18.68 64.36 -1.52
CA GLY A 557 17.74 63.38 -0.96
C GLY A 557 17.30 62.35 -1.99
N SER A 558 16.71 61.24 -1.53
CA SER A 558 16.27 60.15 -2.40
C SER A 558 15.07 60.58 -3.27
N ALA A 559 15.29 60.87 -4.56
CA ALA A 559 14.21 61.08 -5.52
C ALA A 559 13.88 59.77 -6.24
N LEU A 560 12.60 59.40 -6.29
CA LEU A 560 12.13 58.27 -7.10
C LEU A 560 12.02 58.69 -8.56
N TYR A 561 12.74 58.01 -9.44
CA TYR A 561 12.82 58.34 -10.86
C TYR A 561 12.27 57.20 -11.72
N PRO A 562 11.36 57.46 -12.67
CA PRO A 562 10.73 56.43 -13.47
C PRO A 562 11.76 55.72 -14.34
N ALA A 563 11.75 54.39 -14.29
CA ALA A 563 12.75 53.56 -14.95
C ALA A 563 12.14 52.29 -15.53
N ILE A 564 12.62 51.96 -16.73
CA ILE A 564 12.48 50.66 -17.36
C ILE A 564 13.86 50.03 -17.33
N GLY A 565 13.98 48.80 -16.89
CA GLY A 565 15.30 48.20 -16.87
C GLY A 565 15.35 46.71 -16.98
N LYS A 566 16.55 46.24 -17.29
CA LYS A 566 16.88 44.84 -17.40
C LYS A 566 18.18 44.58 -16.64
N VAL A 567 18.11 43.65 -15.70
CA VAL A 567 19.29 43.13 -15.03
C VAL A 567 19.75 41.91 -15.80
N TYR A 568 21.00 41.86 -16.21
CA TYR A 568 21.63 40.75 -16.90
C TYR A 568 22.46 39.96 -15.91
N GLU A 569 22.31 38.65 -15.88
CA GLU A 569 23.17 37.82 -15.03
C GLU A 569 24.61 37.76 -15.56
N ASN A 570 24.77 37.62 -16.89
CA ASN A 570 26.03 37.32 -17.55
C ASN A 570 26.70 38.57 -18.14
N GLN A 571 27.97 38.82 -17.80
CA GLN A 571 28.72 40.00 -18.27
C GLN A 571 28.95 40.03 -19.79
N GLN A 572 29.13 38.88 -20.44
CA GLN A 572 29.33 38.81 -21.88
C GLN A 572 28.06 39.19 -22.66
N GLN A 573 26.89 38.73 -22.20
CA GLN A 573 25.60 39.10 -22.78
C GLN A 573 25.34 40.60 -22.59
N PHE A 574 25.58 41.12 -21.39
CA PHE A 574 25.48 42.55 -21.10
C PHE A 574 26.34 43.38 -22.06
N LYS A 575 27.63 43.06 -22.18
CA LYS A 575 28.56 43.76 -23.09
C LYS A 575 28.12 43.68 -24.55
N SER A 576 27.66 42.51 -24.99
CA SER A 576 27.16 42.33 -26.37
C SER A 576 25.95 43.22 -26.66
N VAL A 577 25.00 43.34 -25.72
CA VAL A 577 23.85 44.25 -25.84
C VAL A 577 24.33 45.70 -25.93
N LEU A 578 25.23 46.12 -25.04
CA LEU A 578 25.76 47.49 -25.04
C LEU A 578 26.45 47.84 -26.36
N GLU A 579 27.21 46.92 -26.94
CA GLU A 579 27.83 47.11 -28.26
C GLU A 579 26.79 47.28 -29.37
N GLN A 580 25.69 46.52 -29.34
CA GLN A 580 24.63 46.66 -30.35
C GLN A 580 23.87 47.98 -30.20
N ILE A 581 23.56 48.40 -28.98
CA ILE A 581 22.95 49.71 -28.71
C ILE A 581 23.85 50.83 -29.25
N LYS A 582 25.13 50.84 -28.86
CA LYS A 582 26.10 51.86 -29.30
C LYS A 582 26.35 51.88 -30.80
N LYS A 583 26.10 50.77 -31.52
CA LYS A 583 26.15 50.72 -33.00
C LYS A 583 24.85 51.16 -33.66
N SER A 584 23.75 51.18 -32.93
CA SER A 584 22.40 51.44 -33.47
C SER A 584 21.97 52.90 -33.27
N VAL A 585 22.37 53.50 -32.14
CA VAL A 585 22.00 54.87 -31.75
C VAL A 585 23.23 55.67 -31.31
N ASP A 586 23.22 56.96 -31.61
CA ASP A 586 24.24 57.90 -31.15
C ASP A 586 23.86 58.42 -29.75
N LEU A 587 24.66 58.06 -28.76
CA LEU A 587 24.43 58.40 -27.36
C LEU A 587 25.52 59.35 -26.84
N PHE A 588 25.10 60.44 -26.20
CA PHE A 588 26.01 61.41 -25.61
C PHE A 588 26.27 61.08 -24.14
N GLN A 589 27.54 60.87 -23.78
CA GLN A 589 27.94 60.60 -22.40
C GLN A 589 28.16 61.90 -21.62
N PHE A 590 27.53 62.02 -20.45
CA PHE A 590 27.77 63.14 -19.52
C PHE A 590 28.72 62.71 -18.39
N PHE A 591 29.84 63.42 -18.25
CA PHE A 591 30.91 63.15 -17.26
C PHE A 591 31.61 61.78 -17.45
N ASP A 592 32.59 61.46 -16.60
CA ASP A 592 33.25 60.14 -16.55
C ASP A 592 32.33 59.02 -16.00
N GLN A 593 31.02 59.26 -15.89
CA GLN A 593 30.03 58.31 -15.35
C GLN A 593 29.31 57.53 -16.46
N GLN A 594 28.65 56.43 -16.10
CA GLN A 594 27.93 55.51 -17.00
C GLN A 594 26.54 56.05 -17.46
N LEU A 595 26.37 57.37 -17.54
CA LEU A 595 25.13 58.04 -17.89
C LEU A 595 25.19 58.57 -19.34
N TYR A 596 24.20 58.17 -20.13
CA TYR A 596 24.07 58.50 -21.55
C TYR A 596 22.74 59.20 -21.82
N ILE A 597 22.70 60.09 -22.81
CA ILE A 597 21.49 60.80 -23.25
C ILE A 597 21.29 60.59 -24.74
N ASP A 598 20.05 60.28 -25.13
CA ASP A 598 19.61 60.27 -26.52
C ASP A 598 19.11 61.67 -26.90
N MET A 599 19.94 62.44 -27.60
CA MET A 599 19.61 63.82 -28.00
C MET A 599 18.79 63.88 -29.30
N ASP A 600 18.78 62.79 -30.05
CA ASP A 600 18.21 62.70 -31.39
C ASP A 600 16.86 61.96 -31.40
N ASN A 601 16.39 61.52 -30.23
CA ASN A 601 15.16 60.74 -30.04
C ASN A 601 15.10 59.50 -30.96
N ASN A 602 16.20 58.74 -31.01
CA ASN A 602 16.31 57.54 -31.85
C ASN A 602 15.84 56.26 -31.13
N ILE A 603 15.35 56.37 -29.90
CA ILE A 603 14.89 55.25 -29.09
C ILE A 603 13.37 55.30 -28.91
N ASP A 604 12.69 54.29 -29.44
CA ASP A 604 11.25 54.09 -29.25
C ASP A 604 10.99 53.08 -28.13
N VAL A 605 10.03 53.38 -27.26
CA VAL A 605 9.59 52.47 -26.20
C VAL A 605 8.10 52.23 -26.31
N ASN A 606 7.70 50.96 -26.34
CA ASN A 606 6.31 50.53 -26.33
C ASN A 606 6.03 49.70 -25.08
N LEU A 607 4.97 50.08 -24.35
CA LEU A 607 4.43 49.33 -23.24
C LEU A 607 3.05 48.80 -23.62
N THR A 608 2.87 47.49 -23.51
CA THR A 608 1.56 46.86 -23.70
C THR A 608 1.15 46.22 -22.39
N GLU A 609 0.14 46.80 -21.73
CA GLU A 609 -0.44 46.22 -20.53
C GLU A 609 -1.18 44.94 -20.90
N ARG A 610 -0.88 43.83 -20.23
CA ARG A 610 -1.62 42.56 -20.34
C ARG A 610 -2.33 42.27 -19.02
N GLU A 611 -3.14 41.21 -18.99
CA GLU A 611 -3.92 40.88 -17.80
C GLU A 611 -3.04 40.57 -16.56
N LYS A 612 -1.85 40.00 -16.75
CA LYS A 612 -0.97 39.54 -15.66
C LYS A 612 0.42 40.16 -15.61
N TYR A 613 0.82 40.93 -16.62
CA TYR A 613 2.14 41.54 -16.74
C TYR A 613 2.09 42.72 -17.71
N VAL A 614 3.21 43.43 -17.87
CA VAL A 614 3.41 44.42 -18.93
C VAL A 614 4.47 43.90 -19.88
N LEU A 615 4.15 43.89 -21.17
CA LEU A 615 5.13 43.66 -22.24
C LEU A 615 5.84 44.97 -22.54
N ILE A 616 7.17 44.91 -22.57
CA ILE A 616 8.07 46.02 -22.81
C ILE A 616 8.85 45.74 -24.08
N GLU A 617 8.80 46.68 -25.02
CA GLU A 617 9.55 46.62 -26.27
C GLU A 617 10.31 47.94 -26.45
N ILE A 618 11.63 47.88 -26.58
CA ILE A 618 12.51 49.02 -26.78
C ILE A 618 13.20 48.84 -28.13
N THR A 619 13.11 49.84 -28.98
CA THR A 619 13.68 49.84 -30.33
C THR A 619 14.71 50.94 -30.47
N PHE A 620 15.90 50.58 -30.94
CA PHE A 620 17.02 51.49 -31.16
C PHE A 620 17.17 51.71 -32.67
N ASN A 621 16.66 52.84 -33.19
CA ASN A 621 16.71 53.27 -34.59
C ASN A 621 16.30 52.17 -35.60
N ASN A 622 15.29 51.36 -35.25
CA ASN A 622 14.80 50.19 -36.03
C ASN A 622 15.86 49.14 -36.41
N LYS A 623 17.05 49.16 -35.78
CA LYS A 623 18.16 48.25 -36.07
C LYS A 623 18.34 47.19 -34.99
N TYR A 624 17.99 47.51 -33.76
CA TYR A 624 18.14 46.63 -32.61
C TYR A 624 16.94 46.75 -31.68
N HIS A 625 16.49 45.62 -31.13
CA HIS A 625 15.31 45.54 -30.29
C HIS A 625 15.62 44.79 -29.00
N ILE A 626 15.12 45.30 -27.87
CA ILE A 626 15.09 44.63 -26.59
C ILE A 626 13.62 44.41 -26.22
N THR A 627 13.27 43.16 -25.91
CA THR A 627 11.92 42.81 -25.47
C THR A 627 11.94 42.06 -24.14
N GLY A 628 10.86 42.23 -23.37
CA GLY A 628 10.48 41.27 -22.34
C GLY A 628 9.36 41.75 -21.44
N ILE A 629 9.15 41.05 -20.32
CA ILE A 629 7.94 41.19 -19.50
C ILE A 629 8.26 41.45 -18.03
N THR A 630 7.36 42.13 -17.34
CA THR A 630 7.38 42.19 -15.87
C THR A 630 6.93 40.86 -15.25
N ASN A 631 7.41 40.55 -14.04
CA ASN A 631 7.03 39.33 -13.32
C ASN A 631 5.56 39.31 -12.90
N GLU A 632 4.98 40.49 -12.61
CA GLU A 632 3.58 40.68 -12.30
C GLU A 632 3.09 42.02 -12.89
N LYS A 633 1.77 42.19 -12.97
CA LYS A 633 1.10 43.45 -13.30
C LYS A 633 1.18 44.48 -12.15
N SER A 634 1.42 44.02 -10.92
CA SER A 634 1.22 44.77 -9.67
C SER A 634 1.99 46.10 -9.62
N GLY A 635 1.26 47.22 -9.74
CA GLY A 635 1.67 48.60 -9.39
C GLY A 635 2.87 49.21 -10.13
N GLY A 636 3.71 48.42 -10.80
CA GLY A 636 4.93 48.90 -11.45
C GLY A 636 4.65 49.82 -12.64
N LEU A 637 3.63 49.50 -13.45
CA LEU A 637 3.17 50.37 -14.53
C LEU A 637 2.59 51.67 -13.98
N GLU A 638 1.69 51.59 -12.99
CA GLU A 638 1.07 52.76 -12.36
C GLU A 638 2.14 53.67 -11.72
N SER A 639 3.05 53.09 -10.95
CA SER A 639 4.20 53.80 -10.36
C SER A 639 5.11 54.42 -11.42
N PHE A 640 5.37 53.71 -12.52
CA PHE A 640 6.14 54.26 -13.63
C PHE A 640 5.43 55.47 -14.25
N LEU A 641 4.13 55.36 -14.53
CA LEU A 641 3.33 56.43 -15.11
C LEU A 641 3.19 57.64 -14.19
N ASP A 642 2.91 57.42 -12.90
CA ASP A 642 2.81 58.48 -11.88
C ASP A 642 4.12 59.27 -11.75
N ASN A 643 5.26 58.58 -11.80
CA ASN A 643 6.57 59.24 -11.71
C ASN A 643 6.99 59.83 -13.06
N LEU A 644 6.60 59.25 -14.20
CA LEU A 644 6.79 59.85 -15.52
C LEU A 644 6.02 61.17 -15.65
N GLU A 645 4.78 61.23 -15.15
CA GLU A 645 4.00 62.46 -15.12
C GLU A 645 4.68 63.56 -14.28
N LYS A 646 5.32 63.19 -13.17
CA LYS A 646 6.05 64.13 -12.29
C LYS A 646 7.39 64.56 -12.86
N CYS A 647 8.16 63.64 -13.42
CA CYS A 647 9.52 63.88 -13.90
C CYS A 647 9.55 64.43 -15.33
N GLY A 648 8.53 64.16 -16.14
CA GLY A 648 8.45 64.53 -17.56
C GLY A 648 9.43 63.77 -18.47
N GLN A 649 10.17 62.82 -17.91
CA GLN A 649 11.14 61.97 -18.59
C GLN A 649 11.39 60.72 -17.75
N PHE A 650 11.92 59.67 -18.38
CA PHE A 650 12.30 58.41 -17.76
C PHE A 650 13.67 57.94 -18.28
N ARG A 651 14.14 56.84 -17.70
CA ARG A 651 15.40 56.21 -18.09
C ARG A 651 15.25 54.74 -18.45
N ILE A 652 16.15 54.28 -19.32
CA ILE A 652 16.46 52.87 -19.50
C ILE A 652 17.66 52.53 -18.61
N HIS A 653 17.51 51.50 -17.78
CA HIS A 653 18.52 51.03 -16.84
C HIS A 653 18.92 49.59 -17.19
N LEU A 654 20.18 49.39 -17.59
CA LEU A 654 20.73 48.07 -17.81
C LEU A 654 21.81 47.80 -16.76
N GLU A 655 21.69 46.72 -16.00
CA GLU A 655 22.68 46.34 -14.98
C GLU A 655 23.23 44.94 -15.28
N CYS A 656 24.50 44.69 -14.98
CA CYS A 656 25.05 43.34 -14.92
C CYS A 656 25.23 42.90 -13.47
N PHE A 657 24.59 41.80 -13.09
CA PHE A 657 24.66 41.24 -11.74
C PHE A 657 26.07 40.75 -11.38
N GLU A 658 26.75 40.06 -12.31
CA GLU A 658 28.09 39.47 -12.12
C GLU A 658 29.17 40.54 -11.95
N SER A 659 29.18 41.57 -12.80
CA SER A 659 30.22 42.60 -12.80
C SER A 659 29.85 43.86 -11.99
N LYS A 660 28.57 44.01 -11.60
CA LYS A 660 28.01 45.24 -11.02
C LYS A 660 28.15 46.46 -11.93
N GLU A 661 28.39 46.26 -13.23
CA GLU A 661 28.39 47.33 -14.22
C GLU A 661 26.96 47.82 -14.48
N VAL A 662 26.79 49.13 -14.59
CA VAL A 662 25.50 49.75 -14.90
C VAL A 662 25.62 50.55 -16.21
N PHE A 663 24.56 50.61 -16.98
CA PHE A 663 24.47 51.44 -18.19
C PHE A 663 23.11 52.11 -18.20
N VAL A 664 23.10 53.44 -18.11
CA VAL A 664 21.87 54.23 -18.01
C VAL A 664 21.74 55.12 -19.24
N ILE A 665 20.58 55.06 -19.88
CA ILE A 665 20.16 56.03 -20.89
C ILE A 665 19.05 56.88 -20.28
N ASP A 666 19.24 58.18 -20.19
CA ASP A 666 18.35 59.13 -19.52
C ASP A 666 17.84 60.19 -20.49
N GLY A 667 16.82 60.94 -20.07
CA GLY A 667 16.21 62.03 -20.84
C GLY A 667 15.15 61.58 -21.85
N LEU A 668 14.69 60.33 -21.79
CA LEU A 668 13.66 59.79 -22.69
C LEU A 668 12.29 60.32 -22.29
N LYS A 669 11.48 60.72 -23.28
CA LYS A 669 10.18 61.37 -23.04
C LYS A 669 9.02 60.65 -23.72
N ASP A 670 9.27 60.11 -24.90
CA ASP A 670 8.25 59.51 -25.72
C ASP A 670 8.11 58.00 -25.42
N ILE A 671 6.88 57.57 -25.15
CA ILE A 671 6.54 56.17 -24.90
C ILE A 671 5.13 55.89 -25.41
N ASN A 672 4.96 54.83 -26.20
CA ASN A 672 3.64 54.41 -26.64
C ASN A 672 3.07 53.42 -25.63
N ILE A 673 1.88 53.71 -25.11
CA ILE A 673 1.20 52.85 -24.15
C ILE A 673 -0.07 52.33 -24.80
N SER A 674 -0.16 51.01 -24.90
CA SER A 674 -1.39 50.33 -25.28
C SER A 674 -1.97 49.61 -24.06
N LEU A 675 -3.17 50.03 -23.69
CA LEU A 675 -3.91 49.45 -22.58
C LEU A 675 -4.83 48.36 -23.14
N PHE A 676 -4.72 47.15 -22.59
CA PHE A 676 -5.66 46.09 -22.92
C PHE A 676 -7.01 46.42 -22.29
N THR A 677 -7.86 47.08 -23.07
CA THR A 677 -9.27 47.26 -22.72
C THR A 677 -9.94 45.90 -22.90
N LYS A 678 -10.40 45.30 -21.80
CA LYS A 678 -11.39 44.22 -21.89
C LYS A 678 -12.63 44.86 -22.51
N GLU A 679 -12.83 44.70 -23.82
CA GLU A 679 -14.15 44.91 -24.41
C GLU A 679 -15.11 43.97 -23.67
N HIS A 680 -16.14 44.58 -23.06
CA HIS A 680 -17.07 43.97 -22.12
C HIS A 680 -17.94 42.87 -22.72
#